data_AF-A0A6G6K706-F1
#
_entry.id   AF-A0A6G6K706-F1
#
_cell.length_a   1.000
_cell.length_b   1.000
_cell.length_c   1.000
_cell.angle_alpha   90.00
_cell.angle_beta   90.00
_cell.angle_gamma   90.00
#
_symmetry.space_group_name_H-M   'P 1'
#
loop_
_entity.id
_entity.type
_entity.pdbx_description
1 polymer ?
#
loop_
_entity_poly.entity_id
_entity_poly.type
_entity_poly.pdbx_seq_one_letter_code
_entity_poly.pdbx_strand_id
1 'polypeptide(L)'
;MKQTAEIAEVHPMYIGTVTGGVKTNDSYTEGNFSIVAPLWSTLGSDATLSGGLLFLEPYISYGEGGEVAASVGLGYRYLFGTQPLSALTHHDGHQAGFFEEGAFVGANVFADMLNTEADNQFWQLGVGLEVGTRYVELRGNYYIPLSDKQLAEERRTRETFRSTQTSSSVVGGGQQIHSYSDPYATGNSIAQNEVFSNSITQVTRTTTTTTTIERLFRRYEEGMEGWDAEIAVLVPGLDRYMDVMLIGGYYSFDNQPFGPQEGGTGNVQGWKAGVEIRPVPALILSGTWYEDERLTGGDWTLGLQMQVPFEASDLGDGKNFWSRIGDSFKPRRRHLMERLAEPVSRQNAAVKIASSVEESSEVVSHSSSTRVQRTTRVLAQSERQLVLADDIVFVNNGDAVGNGIQAGTTLGGGANGTAEHPFNTITEGTAAAGTKTTQGNKTWTVYTQGDTGTPYNEVVNLTANTKLVSSFHALEGLGGKTFGGDTARPIWNGRLLASNIPSVQLTGYDIRTTVLGGSINVQNIQNLVITENLFDVNTGKYAGGGAIYSTSNGNTHSEIDITGNRFTGITIDGVAVESRDTASVVISVAGNEFDGNFSSAFYGSANVTASNIAATLEGNTLRGSYSNGFFHGSGDNSHFNMDVLSNTFAGTFLGAGIRYNNSEVVGTPNTGLVQGNVFSGTFGDGVLLAAHFDTGSLNVTVTDNEFSGTFRYGVNVNTLLVGSAINATITENSLTGDFNSGIFVDNRGGQVTSTISNNLLNGTFDNNGIRVSSLISSGSALTNVTGFQGNIISGISQTGILVTRSGAAVINVNGTLNPAVSNEVSNETGNALESTGFTLPGHGGGQFYLNGQLITMPATLP
;
A
#
# COMPACT_ATOMS: atom_id res chain seq x y z
N MET A 1 -73.45 51.42 18.49
CA MET A 1 -72.41 50.54 19.05
C MET A 1 -72.04 49.51 18.00
N LYS A 2 -70.96 49.75 17.26
CA LYS A 2 -70.31 48.73 16.42
C LYS A 2 -69.17 48.20 17.28
N GLN A 3 -69.33 46.94 17.68
CA GLN A 3 -68.37 46.16 18.43
C GLN A 3 -67.07 46.13 17.63
N THR A 4 -66.01 46.73 18.16
CA THR A 4 -64.64 46.55 17.67
C THR A 4 -64.37 45.05 17.75
N ALA A 5 -64.17 44.39 16.60
CA ALA A 5 -63.74 43.01 16.59
C ALA A 5 -62.40 42.94 17.34
N GLU A 6 -62.36 42.14 18.41
CA GLU A 6 -61.08 41.71 18.98
C GLU A 6 -60.26 41.08 17.86
N ILE A 7 -59.09 41.65 17.60
CA ILE A 7 -58.07 40.96 16.80
C ILE A 7 -57.70 39.75 17.64
N ALA A 8 -58.11 38.56 17.20
CA ALA A 8 -57.73 37.32 17.87
C ALA A 8 -56.20 37.30 17.99
N GLU A 9 -55.73 37.12 19.21
CA GLU A 9 -54.30 37.09 19.51
C GLU A 9 -53.70 35.88 18.77
N VAL A 10 -52.77 36.14 17.85
CA VAL A 10 -52.18 35.12 16.99
C VAL A 10 -51.04 34.46 17.76
N HIS A 11 -51.21 33.19 18.11
CA HIS A 11 -50.22 32.39 18.83
C HIS A 11 -49.67 31.28 17.92
N PRO A 12 -48.38 30.92 18.03
CA PRO A 12 -47.84 29.79 17.29
C PRO A 12 -48.55 28.48 17.66
N MET A 13 -48.80 27.64 16.66
CA MET A 13 -49.50 26.36 16.81
C MET A 13 -48.51 25.26 17.18
N TYR A 14 -48.64 24.71 18.39
CA TYR A 14 -47.84 23.59 18.87
C TYR A 14 -48.62 22.29 18.70
N ILE A 15 -48.56 21.75 17.49
CA ILE A 15 -49.25 20.52 17.10
C ILE A 15 -48.40 19.29 17.38
N GLY A 16 -49.02 18.24 17.93
CA GLY A 16 -48.37 16.97 18.23
C GLY A 16 -49.34 15.79 18.10
N THR A 17 -48.81 14.58 18.15
CA THR A 17 -49.62 13.35 18.11
C THR A 17 -49.15 12.35 19.15
N VAL A 18 -50.09 11.56 19.67
CA VAL A 18 -49.80 10.33 20.41
C VAL A 18 -50.31 9.18 19.55
N THR A 19 -49.41 8.28 19.18
CA THR A 19 -49.73 7.12 18.33
C THR A 19 -49.51 5.84 19.13
N GLY A 20 -50.41 4.89 19.01
CA GLY A 20 -50.22 3.55 19.54
C GLY A 20 -50.92 2.52 18.67
N GLY A 21 -50.29 1.37 18.44
CA GLY A 21 -50.84 0.38 17.54
C GLY A 21 -50.18 -0.98 17.62
N VAL A 22 -50.63 -1.87 16.75
CA VAL A 22 -50.10 -3.22 16.58
C VAL A 22 -49.80 -3.49 15.11
N LYS A 23 -48.75 -4.25 14.84
CA LYS A 23 -48.37 -4.71 13.51
C LYS A 23 -48.06 -6.20 13.57
N THR A 24 -48.47 -6.96 12.56
CA THR A 24 -48.33 -8.42 12.53
C THR A 24 -47.96 -8.92 11.12
N ASN A 25 -47.30 -10.07 11.06
CA ASN A 25 -47.03 -10.86 9.86
C ASN A 25 -46.97 -12.36 10.18
N ASP A 26 -46.49 -13.19 9.25
CA ASP A 26 -46.38 -14.64 9.42
C ASP A 26 -45.42 -15.08 10.54
N SER A 27 -44.48 -14.20 10.92
CA SER A 27 -43.39 -14.52 11.85
C SER A 27 -43.51 -13.84 13.21
N TYR A 28 -44.20 -12.71 13.28
CA TYR A 28 -44.02 -11.76 14.37
C TYR A 28 -45.18 -10.76 14.52
N THR A 29 -45.49 -10.44 15.77
CA THR A 29 -46.41 -9.37 16.16
C THR A 29 -45.73 -8.39 17.13
N GLU A 30 -45.83 -7.09 16.86
CA GLU A 30 -45.34 -6.02 17.74
C GLU A 30 -46.42 -5.00 18.09
N GLY A 31 -46.39 -4.52 19.33
CA GLY A 31 -47.09 -3.32 19.75
C GLY A 31 -46.14 -2.13 19.71
N ASN A 32 -46.61 -0.95 19.29
CA ASN A 32 -45.82 0.27 19.26
C ASN A 32 -46.54 1.45 19.92
N PHE A 33 -45.74 2.40 20.38
CA PHE A 33 -46.19 3.66 20.96
C PHE A 33 -45.19 4.77 20.59
N SER A 34 -45.69 5.92 20.14
CA SER A 34 -44.86 7.08 19.85
C SER A 34 -45.57 8.38 20.15
N ILE A 35 -44.78 9.43 20.38
CA ILE A 35 -45.27 10.79 20.58
C ILE A 35 -44.52 11.72 19.65
N VAL A 36 -45.21 12.56 18.89
CA VAL A 36 -44.60 13.73 18.27
C VAL A 36 -44.84 14.92 19.18
N ALA A 37 -43.81 15.32 19.93
CA ALA A 37 -43.88 16.40 20.90
C ALA A 37 -43.30 17.70 20.33
N PRO A 38 -44.11 18.74 20.08
CA PRO A 38 -43.62 20.00 19.54
C PRO A 38 -42.77 20.75 20.58
N LEU A 39 -41.51 21.03 20.24
CA LEU A 39 -40.57 21.78 21.10
C LEU A 39 -40.59 23.28 20.77
N TRP A 40 -40.74 23.60 19.49
CA TRP A 40 -40.78 24.97 18.98
C TRP A 40 -41.61 25.01 17.70
N SER A 41 -42.40 26.07 17.53
CA SER A 41 -43.21 26.25 16.33
C SER A 41 -43.33 27.72 15.95
N THR A 42 -43.30 28.02 14.65
CA THR A 42 -43.75 29.29 14.07
C THR A 42 -45.00 29.13 13.21
N LEU A 43 -45.55 27.92 13.11
CA LEU A 43 -46.79 27.66 12.39
C LEU A 43 -47.90 28.58 12.94
N GLY A 44 -48.60 29.31 12.08
CA GLY A 44 -49.68 30.19 12.52
C GLY A 44 -49.23 31.57 13.01
N SER A 45 -47.93 31.81 13.24
CA SER A 45 -47.43 33.03 13.90
C SER A 45 -47.63 34.33 13.09
N ASP A 46 -47.81 34.22 11.77
CA ASP A 46 -48.05 35.34 10.85
C ASP A 46 -49.49 35.37 10.31
N ALA A 47 -50.42 34.69 11.01
CA ALA A 47 -51.80 34.45 10.60
C ALA A 47 -51.97 33.57 9.33
N THR A 48 -50.88 32.95 8.85
CA THR A 48 -50.90 31.94 7.80
C THR A 48 -50.54 30.56 8.36
N LEU A 49 -50.83 29.50 7.60
CA LEU A 49 -50.43 28.13 7.95
C LEU A 49 -48.94 27.84 7.67
N SER A 50 -48.16 28.82 7.19
CA SER A 50 -46.71 28.64 6.97
C SER A 50 -45.95 28.67 8.29
N GLY A 51 -44.81 27.98 8.33
CA GLY A 51 -43.90 28.04 9.46
C GLY A 51 -43.10 26.76 9.67
N GLY A 52 -42.21 26.81 10.64
CA GLY A 52 -41.38 25.70 11.06
C GLY A 52 -41.93 25.02 12.31
N LEU A 53 -41.66 23.72 12.44
CA LEU A 53 -41.97 22.87 13.58
C LEU A 53 -40.72 22.06 13.94
N LEU A 54 -40.17 22.31 15.12
CA LEU A 54 -39.15 21.47 15.74
C LEU A 54 -39.85 20.55 16.73
N PHE A 55 -39.62 19.25 16.63
CA PHE A 55 -40.27 18.26 17.48
C PHE A 55 -39.31 17.19 17.99
N LEU A 56 -39.66 16.62 19.14
CA LEU A 56 -39.05 15.43 19.71
C LEU A 56 -39.97 14.24 19.48
N GLU A 57 -39.40 13.10 19.08
CA GLU A 57 -40.14 11.88 18.82
C GLU A 57 -39.60 10.68 19.61
N PRO A 58 -40.04 10.48 20.87
CA PRO A 58 -39.85 9.20 21.53
C PRO A 58 -40.74 8.13 20.90
N TYR A 59 -40.16 6.97 20.65
CA TYR A 59 -40.81 5.77 20.14
C TYR A 59 -40.40 4.57 21.00
N ILE A 60 -41.35 3.66 21.24
CA ILE A 60 -41.10 2.36 21.83
C ILE A 60 -41.95 1.31 21.13
N SER A 61 -41.37 0.15 20.85
CA SER A 61 -42.10 -1.06 20.49
C SER A 61 -41.73 -2.23 21.37
N TYR A 62 -42.70 -3.14 21.50
CA TYR A 62 -42.60 -4.36 22.25
C TYR A 62 -43.05 -5.52 21.37
N GLY A 63 -42.12 -6.44 21.13
CA GLY A 63 -42.32 -7.67 20.39
C GLY A 63 -42.98 -8.78 21.18
N GLU A 64 -43.70 -9.66 20.50
CA GLU A 64 -44.17 -10.90 21.13
C GLU A 64 -43.02 -11.86 21.51
N GLY A 65 -41.84 -11.70 20.89
CA GLY A 65 -40.59 -12.39 21.26
C GLY A 65 -39.88 -11.80 22.47
N GLY A 66 -40.39 -10.70 23.05
CA GLY A 66 -39.76 -10.02 24.19
C GLY A 66 -38.74 -8.96 23.82
N GLU A 67 -38.55 -8.67 22.53
CA GLU A 67 -37.71 -7.59 22.04
C GLU A 67 -38.30 -6.23 22.43
N VAL A 68 -37.43 -5.31 22.84
CA VAL A 68 -37.80 -3.93 23.16
C VAL A 68 -37.00 -3.00 22.26
N ALA A 69 -37.69 -2.32 21.35
CA ALA A 69 -37.11 -1.30 20.51
C ALA A 69 -37.46 0.07 21.09
N ALA A 70 -36.49 0.94 21.30
CA ALA A 70 -36.71 2.30 21.79
C ALA A 70 -35.90 3.29 20.95
N SER A 71 -36.53 4.39 20.57
CA SER A 71 -35.90 5.42 19.76
C SER A 71 -36.24 6.81 20.30
N VAL A 72 -35.29 7.74 20.14
CA VAL A 72 -35.54 9.16 20.40
C VAL A 72 -35.06 9.96 19.20
N GLY A 73 -36.00 10.61 18.53
CA GLY A 73 -35.75 11.46 17.36
C GLY A 73 -35.85 12.95 17.65
N LEU A 74 -35.05 13.74 16.94
CA LEU A 74 -35.23 15.18 16.80
C LEU A 74 -35.50 15.48 15.33
N GLY A 75 -36.63 16.13 15.05
CA GLY A 75 -37.06 16.45 13.70
C GLY A 75 -37.41 17.92 13.52
N TYR A 76 -37.17 18.44 12.32
CA TYR A 76 -37.58 19.77 11.90
C TYR A 76 -38.34 19.69 10.58
N ARG A 77 -39.52 20.30 10.53
CA ARG A 77 -40.34 20.43 9.31
C ARG A 77 -40.68 21.89 9.07
N TYR A 78 -40.63 22.33 7.82
CA TYR A 78 -41.05 23.65 7.39
C TYR A 78 -42.13 23.55 6.32
N LEU A 79 -43.28 24.19 6.55
CA LEU A 79 -44.38 24.29 5.60
C LEU A 79 -44.34 25.63 4.88
N PHE A 80 -44.16 25.57 3.56
CA PHE A 80 -44.29 26.70 2.65
C PHE A 80 -45.74 26.80 2.17
N GLY A 81 -46.46 27.84 2.58
CA GLY A 81 -47.84 28.07 2.16
C GLY A 81 -48.26 29.52 2.41
N THR A 82 -49.43 29.90 1.90
CA THR A 82 -50.00 31.25 2.13
C THR A 82 -51.45 31.18 2.59
N GLN A 83 -51.93 30.00 2.97
CA GLN A 83 -53.32 29.83 3.39
C GLN A 83 -53.54 30.49 4.75
N PRO A 84 -54.65 31.22 4.94
CA PRO A 84 -54.97 31.84 6.22
C PRO A 84 -55.39 30.78 7.25
N LEU A 85 -55.21 31.07 8.54
CA LEU A 85 -55.60 30.18 9.64
C LEU A 85 -57.09 29.76 9.59
N SER A 86 -57.96 30.62 9.04
CA SER A 86 -59.39 30.34 8.83
C SER A 86 -59.67 29.17 7.88
N ALA A 87 -58.68 28.73 7.09
CA ALA A 87 -58.79 27.55 6.22
C ALA A 87 -58.93 26.23 7.00
N LEU A 88 -58.53 26.20 8.28
CA LEU A 88 -58.73 25.05 9.16
C LEU A 88 -60.20 24.86 9.57
N THR A 89 -61.00 25.94 9.56
CA THR A 89 -62.40 25.92 10.03
C THR A 89 -63.42 26.06 8.91
N HIS A 90 -63.03 26.65 7.77
CA HIS A 90 -63.91 26.84 6.61
C HIS A 90 -63.63 25.75 5.56
N HIS A 91 -64.35 24.64 5.67
CA HIS A 91 -64.42 23.66 4.59
C HIS A 91 -65.44 24.13 3.54
N ASP A 92 -64.97 24.61 2.40
CA ASP A 92 -65.74 24.94 1.19
C ASP A 92 -66.09 23.71 0.35
N GLY A 93 -65.58 22.53 0.72
CA GLY A 93 -66.01 21.24 0.18
C GLY A 93 -65.51 20.93 -1.23
N HIS A 94 -64.71 21.80 -1.86
CA HIS A 94 -64.00 21.47 -3.10
C HIS A 94 -62.76 20.61 -2.80
N GLN A 95 -62.19 20.04 -3.86
CA GLN A 95 -60.96 19.26 -3.78
C GLN A 95 -59.75 20.20 -3.91
N ALA A 96 -58.77 20.04 -3.01
CA ALA A 96 -57.57 20.85 -3.04
C ALA A 96 -56.80 20.68 -4.36
N GLY A 97 -56.28 21.77 -4.90
CA GLY A 97 -55.21 21.74 -5.89
C GLY A 97 -53.92 21.14 -5.35
N PHE A 98 -53.01 20.76 -6.25
CA PHE A 98 -51.77 20.06 -5.89
C PHE A 98 -50.85 20.85 -4.94
N PHE A 99 -50.80 22.18 -5.11
CA PHE A 99 -50.02 23.10 -4.27
C PHE A 99 -50.90 24.04 -3.43
N GLU A 100 -52.22 23.81 -3.37
CA GLU A 100 -53.15 24.73 -2.69
C GLU A 100 -52.83 24.87 -1.20
N GLU A 101 -52.45 23.75 -0.57
CA GLU A 101 -52.05 23.69 0.83
C GLU A 101 -50.55 23.91 1.05
N GLY A 102 -49.80 24.16 -0.02
CA GLY A 102 -48.36 24.36 0.02
C GLY A 102 -47.53 23.09 -0.16
N ALA A 103 -46.26 23.18 0.24
CA ALA A 103 -45.30 22.09 0.26
C ALA A 103 -44.49 22.14 1.55
N PHE A 104 -44.12 20.98 2.10
CA PHE A 104 -43.24 20.90 3.25
C PHE A 104 -41.90 20.25 2.90
N VAL A 105 -40.87 20.62 3.66
CA VAL A 105 -39.58 19.94 3.71
C VAL A 105 -39.25 19.64 5.16
N GLY A 106 -38.58 18.54 5.41
CA GLY A 106 -38.14 18.19 6.75
C GLY A 106 -36.90 17.32 6.76
N ALA A 107 -36.25 17.32 7.91
CA ALA A 107 -35.10 16.49 8.22
C ALA A 107 -35.20 16.00 9.67
N ASN A 108 -34.71 14.80 9.92
CA ASN A 108 -34.76 14.19 11.23
C ASN A 108 -33.50 13.34 11.52
N VAL A 109 -33.19 13.21 12.80
CA VAL A 109 -32.11 12.34 13.30
C VAL A 109 -32.65 11.55 14.49
N PHE A 110 -32.37 10.24 14.51
CA PHE A 110 -32.81 9.31 15.55
C PHE A 110 -31.63 8.58 16.17
N ALA A 111 -31.67 8.44 17.49
CA ALA A 111 -30.87 7.45 18.21
C ALA A 111 -31.78 6.28 18.55
N ASP A 112 -31.43 5.12 18.02
CA ASP A 112 -32.20 3.89 18.14
C ASP A 112 -31.48 2.89 19.03
N MET A 113 -32.26 2.15 19.81
CA MET A 113 -31.81 1.07 20.65
C MET A 113 -32.75 -0.12 20.47
N LEU A 114 -32.19 -1.29 20.28
CA LEU A 114 -32.93 -2.56 20.28
C LEU A 114 -32.34 -3.44 21.36
N ASN A 115 -33.17 -3.86 22.31
CA ASN A 115 -32.91 -5.03 23.12
C ASN A 115 -33.58 -6.24 22.47
N THR A 116 -32.79 -7.25 22.10
CA THR A 116 -33.30 -8.44 21.41
C THR A 116 -33.86 -9.46 22.40
N GLU A 117 -34.50 -10.53 21.90
CA GLU A 117 -34.95 -11.68 22.71
C GLU A 117 -33.79 -12.32 23.48
N ALA A 118 -32.57 -12.17 22.96
CA ALA A 118 -31.33 -12.67 23.55
C ALA A 118 -30.71 -11.75 24.62
N ASP A 119 -31.38 -10.66 25.01
CA ASP A 119 -30.87 -9.61 25.92
C ASP A 119 -29.59 -8.91 25.40
N ASN A 120 -29.42 -8.89 24.06
CA ASN A 120 -28.38 -8.10 23.41
C ASN A 120 -28.88 -6.70 23.10
N GLN A 121 -28.02 -5.71 23.34
CA GLN A 121 -28.37 -4.32 23.15
C GLN A 121 -27.63 -3.73 21.96
N PHE A 122 -28.36 -3.41 20.89
CA PHE A 122 -27.81 -2.75 19.71
C PHE A 122 -28.23 -1.30 19.64
N TRP A 123 -27.30 -0.43 19.23
CA TRP A 123 -27.52 0.98 19.00
C TRP A 123 -27.33 1.31 17.52
N GLN A 124 -28.17 2.20 17.00
CA GLN A 124 -28.12 2.65 15.61
C GLN A 124 -28.45 4.15 15.53
N LEU A 125 -27.82 4.85 14.57
CA LEU A 125 -28.14 6.23 14.24
C LEU A 125 -28.93 6.27 12.92
N GLY A 126 -30.13 6.84 12.94
CA GLY A 126 -30.96 7.08 11.77
C GLY A 126 -30.93 8.55 11.33
N VAL A 127 -30.81 8.82 10.03
CA VAL A 127 -30.96 10.18 9.46
C VAL A 127 -31.97 10.12 8.32
N GLY A 128 -32.95 11.02 8.35
CA GLY A 128 -34.04 11.04 7.39
C GLY A 128 -34.26 12.42 6.75
N LEU A 129 -34.71 12.41 5.50
CA LEU A 129 -35.20 13.57 4.76
C LEU A 129 -36.61 13.31 4.24
N GLU A 130 -37.46 14.33 4.27
CA GLU A 130 -38.86 14.26 3.87
C GLU A 130 -39.26 15.52 3.09
N VAL A 131 -40.01 15.36 2.01
CA VAL A 131 -40.56 16.46 1.22
C VAL A 131 -41.91 16.05 0.66
N GLY A 132 -42.88 16.94 0.71
CA GLY A 132 -44.20 16.59 0.19
C GLY A 132 -45.15 17.75 -0.01
N THR A 133 -46.20 17.47 -0.74
CA THR A 133 -47.41 18.28 -0.84
C THR A 133 -48.57 17.52 -0.22
N ARG A 134 -49.79 18.01 -0.41
CA ARG A 134 -51.00 17.25 -0.06
C ARG A 134 -51.01 15.83 -0.64
N TYR A 135 -50.65 15.70 -1.92
CA TYR A 135 -50.90 14.46 -2.66
C TYR A 135 -49.70 13.53 -2.77
N VAL A 136 -48.48 14.05 -2.65
CA VAL A 136 -47.25 13.28 -2.83
C VAL A 136 -46.31 13.57 -1.68
N GLU A 137 -45.75 12.52 -1.11
CA GLU A 137 -44.65 12.58 -0.15
C GLU A 137 -43.49 11.72 -0.67
N LEU A 138 -42.28 12.26 -0.59
CA LEU A 138 -41.04 11.56 -0.83
C LEU A 138 -40.22 11.57 0.46
N ARG A 139 -39.63 10.43 0.78
CA ARG A 139 -38.79 10.27 1.96
C ARG A 139 -37.62 9.33 1.70
N GLY A 140 -36.52 9.58 2.40
CA GLY A 140 -35.34 8.74 2.37
C GLY A 140 -34.67 8.71 3.73
N ASN A 141 -34.30 7.53 4.19
CA ASN A 141 -33.67 7.30 5.50
C ASN A 141 -32.38 6.49 5.33
N TYR A 142 -31.37 6.80 6.14
CA TYR A 142 -30.09 6.08 6.23
C TYR A 142 -29.83 5.66 7.68
N TYR A 143 -29.31 4.45 7.89
CA TYR A 143 -29.18 3.81 9.19
C TYR A 143 -27.74 3.31 9.40
N ILE A 144 -27.11 3.73 10.50
CA ILE A 144 -25.70 3.46 10.83
C ILE A 144 -25.62 2.67 12.14
N PRO A 145 -25.19 1.40 12.14
CA PRO A 145 -25.01 0.64 13.36
C PRO A 145 -23.85 1.21 14.19
N LEU A 146 -24.05 1.33 15.50
CA LEU A 146 -23.07 1.84 16.47
C LEU A 146 -22.61 0.76 17.45
N SER A 147 -23.18 -0.44 17.39
CA SER A 147 -22.85 -1.56 18.26
C SER A 147 -22.22 -2.70 17.47
N ASP A 148 -21.15 -3.25 18.04
CA ASP A 148 -20.50 -4.45 17.52
C ASP A 148 -21.41 -5.67 17.69
N LYS A 149 -21.08 -6.76 16.98
CA LYS A 149 -21.72 -8.08 17.10
C LYS A 149 -21.76 -8.59 18.56
N GLN A 150 -22.90 -9.14 18.98
CA GLN A 150 -23.11 -9.70 20.33
C GLN A 150 -23.59 -11.15 20.27
N LEU A 151 -23.31 -11.94 21.32
CA LEU A 151 -23.65 -13.36 21.38
C LEU A 151 -25.12 -13.52 21.81
N ALA A 152 -25.94 -14.11 20.96
CA ALA A 152 -27.37 -14.28 21.17
C ALA A 152 -27.77 -15.57 21.88
N GLU A 153 -27.11 -16.68 21.55
CA GLU A 153 -27.41 -17.96 22.18
C GLU A 153 -26.12 -18.75 22.35
N GLU A 154 -25.86 -19.23 23.57
CA GLU A 154 -24.87 -20.27 23.81
C GLU A 154 -25.57 -21.50 24.38
N ARG A 155 -25.68 -22.57 23.59
CA ARG A 155 -26.27 -23.82 24.03
C ARG A 155 -25.19 -24.86 24.27
N ARG A 156 -24.98 -25.18 25.55
CA ARG A 156 -24.10 -26.27 26.00
C ARG A 156 -24.93 -27.51 26.34
N THR A 157 -24.71 -28.62 25.65
CA THR A 157 -25.36 -29.90 25.96
C THR A 157 -24.34 -30.90 26.47
N ARG A 158 -24.67 -31.58 27.59
CA ARG A 158 -23.81 -32.56 28.26
C ARG A 158 -24.50 -33.91 28.37
N GLU A 159 -23.96 -34.94 27.72
CA GLU A 159 -24.55 -36.30 27.71
C GLU A 159 -23.57 -37.34 28.26
N THR A 160 -24.06 -38.32 29.04
CA THR A 160 -23.24 -39.40 29.63
C THR A 160 -23.79 -40.79 29.28
N PHE A 161 -22.95 -41.66 28.70
CA PHE A 161 -23.32 -43.00 28.20
C PHE A 161 -22.48 -44.11 28.86
N ARG A 162 -23.06 -45.31 29.09
CA ARG A 162 -22.34 -46.51 29.59
C ARG A 162 -22.73 -47.80 28.84
N SER A 163 -21.77 -48.55 28.28
CA SER A 163 -22.02 -49.83 27.58
C SER A 163 -20.85 -50.83 27.61
N THR A 164 -21.10 -52.13 27.33
CA THR A 164 -20.08 -53.21 27.24
C THR A 164 -20.28 -54.07 25.98
N GLN A 165 -19.26 -54.23 25.13
CA GLN A 165 -19.30 -55.10 23.95
C GLN A 165 -17.90 -55.61 23.52
N THR A 166 -17.90 -56.76 22.83
CA THR A 166 -16.70 -57.38 22.23
C THR A 166 -16.82 -57.43 20.71
N SER A 167 -15.81 -56.93 19.99
CA SER A 167 -15.79 -56.95 18.52
C SER A 167 -14.37 -57.10 17.95
N SER A 168 -14.30 -57.62 16.72
CA SER A 168 -13.07 -57.73 15.93
C SER A 168 -13.28 -56.99 14.60
N SER A 169 -12.42 -56.01 14.28
CA SER A 169 -12.53 -55.27 13.02
C SER A 169 -11.16 -54.97 12.39
N VAL A 170 -11.18 -54.82 11.07
CA VAL A 170 -10.06 -54.35 10.24
C VAL A 170 -10.41 -52.93 9.81
N VAL A 171 -9.59 -51.95 10.18
CA VAL A 171 -9.83 -50.52 9.91
C VAL A 171 -8.73 -50.00 8.97
N GLY A 172 -9.16 -49.27 7.94
CA GLY A 172 -8.40 -48.84 6.76
C GLY A 172 -7.16 -47.97 7.04
N GLY A 173 -6.29 -47.93 6.03
CA GLY A 173 -4.96 -47.32 6.10
C GLY A 173 -4.95 -45.81 5.92
N GLY A 174 -4.17 -45.15 6.77
CA GLY A 174 -3.71 -43.79 6.57
C GLY A 174 -2.28 -43.80 6.02
N GLN A 175 -1.98 -42.89 5.10
CA GLN A 175 -0.60 -42.58 4.72
C GLN A 175 0.03 -41.71 5.81
N GLN A 176 1.12 -42.17 6.41
CA GLN A 176 2.01 -41.35 7.23
C GLN A 176 3.39 -41.23 6.56
N ILE A 177 3.94 -40.01 6.55
CA ILE A 177 5.30 -39.71 6.11
C ILE A 177 6.21 -39.87 7.34
N HIS A 178 7.16 -40.81 7.29
CA HIS A 178 8.02 -41.14 8.44
C HIS A 178 9.41 -40.52 8.39
N SER A 179 9.94 -40.26 7.19
CA SER A 179 11.30 -39.76 7.01
C SER A 179 11.49 -39.17 5.61
N TYR A 180 12.23 -38.07 5.54
CA TYR A 180 12.76 -37.51 4.30
C TYR A 180 14.17 -38.07 4.06
N SER A 181 14.43 -38.60 2.87
CA SER A 181 15.80 -38.90 2.45
C SER A 181 16.56 -37.61 2.11
N ASP A 182 17.88 -37.68 1.99
CA ASP A 182 18.65 -36.57 1.43
C ASP A 182 18.32 -36.44 -0.08
N PRO A 183 18.16 -35.22 -0.62
CA PRO A 183 18.04 -34.99 -2.04
C PRO A 183 19.19 -35.63 -2.84
N TYR A 184 18.89 -36.16 -4.02
CA TYR A 184 19.86 -36.79 -4.91
C TYR A 184 19.56 -36.48 -6.38
N ALA A 185 20.59 -36.47 -7.21
CA ALA A 185 20.48 -36.27 -8.65
C ALA A 185 20.19 -37.61 -9.37
N THR A 186 19.27 -37.59 -10.33
CA THR A 186 19.06 -38.70 -11.25
C THR A 186 18.46 -38.20 -12.58
N GLY A 187 18.93 -38.74 -13.69
CA GLY A 187 18.57 -38.26 -15.02
C GLY A 187 18.89 -36.76 -15.16
N ASN A 188 17.91 -35.97 -15.64
CA ASN A 188 18.01 -34.51 -15.73
C ASN A 188 17.26 -33.81 -14.59
N SER A 189 17.21 -34.43 -13.41
CA SER A 189 16.46 -33.93 -12.26
C SER A 189 17.20 -34.12 -10.94
N ILE A 190 16.81 -33.32 -9.95
CA ILE A 190 17.11 -33.55 -8.53
C ILE A 190 15.82 -34.00 -7.87
N ALA A 191 15.89 -35.10 -7.14
CA ALA A 191 14.75 -35.73 -6.51
C ALA A 191 15.01 -36.03 -5.04
N GLN A 192 13.95 -36.32 -4.30
CA GLN A 192 14.00 -36.72 -2.92
C GLN A 192 12.99 -37.86 -2.72
N ASN A 193 13.41 -38.93 -2.05
CA ASN A 193 12.51 -40.04 -1.74
C ASN A 193 11.76 -39.80 -0.42
N GLU A 194 10.50 -40.16 -0.44
CA GLU A 194 9.58 -40.14 0.68
C GLU A 194 9.10 -41.55 1.00
N VAL A 195 9.18 -41.94 2.27
CA VAL A 195 8.64 -43.23 2.72
C VAL A 195 7.21 -43.05 3.19
N PHE A 196 6.26 -43.54 2.39
CA PHE A 196 4.87 -43.71 2.79
C PHE A 196 4.66 -45.10 3.39
N SER A 197 4.09 -45.17 4.60
CA SER A 197 3.62 -46.45 5.16
C SER A 197 2.10 -46.55 5.05
N ASN A 198 1.62 -47.67 4.48
CA ASN A 198 0.21 -48.07 4.53
C ASN A 198 0.07 -49.14 5.62
N SER A 199 -0.41 -48.74 6.79
CA SER A 199 -0.69 -49.68 7.89
C SER A 199 -2.13 -50.18 7.83
N ILE A 200 -2.35 -51.48 8.06
CA ILE A 200 -3.68 -51.99 8.43
C ILE A 200 -3.58 -52.54 9.84
N THR A 201 -4.45 -52.07 10.70
CA THR A 201 -4.49 -52.49 12.10
C THR A 201 -5.66 -53.45 12.28
N GLN A 202 -5.39 -54.69 12.69
CA GLN A 202 -6.43 -55.62 13.14
C GLN A 202 -6.53 -55.52 14.67
N VAL A 203 -7.73 -55.18 15.15
CA VAL A 203 -7.98 -55.00 16.58
C VAL A 203 -9.11 -55.95 17.01
N THR A 204 -8.82 -56.83 17.98
CA THR A 204 -9.85 -57.54 18.74
C THR A 204 -9.96 -56.89 20.11
N ARG A 205 -11.13 -56.36 20.45
CA ARG A 205 -11.34 -55.56 21.65
C ARG A 205 -12.57 -56.04 22.42
N THR A 206 -12.39 -56.36 23.70
CA THR A 206 -13.47 -56.50 24.70
C THR A 206 -13.36 -55.35 25.69
N THR A 207 -14.38 -54.47 25.75
CA THR A 207 -14.35 -53.34 26.70
C THR A 207 -15.72 -52.92 27.22
N THR A 208 -15.71 -52.52 28.51
CA THR A 208 -16.77 -51.81 29.22
C THR A 208 -16.39 -50.32 29.32
N THR A 209 -17.25 -49.43 28.82
CA THR A 209 -16.98 -47.98 28.66
C THR A 209 -18.03 -47.13 29.36
N THR A 210 -17.61 -46.03 30.02
CA THR A 210 -18.45 -44.88 30.40
C THR A 210 -17.87 -43.59 29.81
N THR A 211 -18.67 -42.80 29.08
CA THR A 211 -18.24 -41.59 28.36
C THR A 211 -19.15 -40.39 28.66
N THR A 212 -18.58 -39.20 28.87
CA THR A 212 -19.32 -37.92 28.95
C THR A 212 -18.85 -36.98 27.83
N ILE A 213 -19.78 -36.46 27.02
CA ILE A 213 -19.53 -35.57 25.86
C ILE A 213 -20.18 -34.20 26.12
N GLU A 214 -19.50 -33.12 25.72
CA GLU A 214 -20.08 -31.77 25.70
C GLU A 214 -20.08 -31.18 24.27
N ARG A 215 -21.19 -30.55 23.89
CA ARG A 215 -21.34 -29.83 22.61
C ARG A 215 -21.69 -28.37 22.87
N LEU A 216 -21.09 -27.47 22.10
CA LEU A 216 -21.23 -26.02 22.25
C LEU A 216 -21.71 -25.40 20.92
N PHE A 217 -22.90 -24.81 20.95
CA PHE A 217 -23.51 -24.05 19.85
C PHE A 217 -23.51 -22.56 20.21
N ARG A 218 -23.07 -21.68 19.30
CA ARG A 218 -23.06 -20.22 19.50
C ARG A 218 -23.74 -19.49 18.34
N ARG A 219 -24.73 -18.65 18.64
CA ARG A 219 -25.42 -17.77 17.68
C ARG A 219 -25.06 -16.31 17.98
N TYR A 220 -24.71 -15.49 16.98
CA TYR A 220 -24.43 -14.06 17.15
C TYR A 220 -25.46 -13.17 16.42
N GLU A 221 -25.65 -11.95 16.91
CA GLU A 221 -26.52 -10.89 16.36
C GLU A 221 -25.70 -9.61 16.08
N GLU A 222 -26.03 -8.85 15.04
CA GLU A 222 -25.34 -7.59 14.66
C GLU A 222 -26.26 -6.60 13.95
N GLY A 223 -26.11 -5.29 14.18
CA GLY A 223 -26.90 -4.24 13.54
C GLY A 223 -26.59 -4.05 12.05
N MET A 224 -27.61 -4.03 11.18
CA MET A 224 -27.46 -3.84 9.72
C MET A 224 -27.36 -2.36 9.34
N GLU A 225 -26.32 -1.99 8.59
CA GLU A 225 -26.19 -0.68 7.93
C GLU A 225 -27.02 -0.64 6.65
N GLY A 226 -27.68 0.48 6.32
CA GLY A 226 -28.40 0.57 5.06
C GLY A 226 -29.28 1.80 4.88
N TRP A 227 -30.10 1.79 3.83
CA TRP A 227 -30.99 2.88 3.49
C TRP A 227 -32.32 2.41 2.89
N ASP A 228 -33.33 3.27 2.99
CA ASP A 228 -34.62 3.07 2.33
C ASP A 228 -35.15 4.39 1.75
N ALA A 229 -35.83 4.31 0.59
CA ALA A 229 -36.47 5.44 -0.06
C ALA A 229 -37.90 5.08 -0.47
N GLU A 230 -38.84 6.01 -0.22
CA GLU A 230 -40.27 5.79 -0.43
C GLU A 230 -40.96 6.99 -1.09
N ILE A 231 -41.97 6.68 -1.89
CA ILE A 231 -42.95 7.62 -2.41
C ILE A 231 -44.34 7.19 -1.93
N ALA A 232 -45.09 8.14 -1.39
CA ALA A 232 -46.46 7.93 -0.95
C ALA A 232 -47.40 8.87 -1.71
N VAL A 233 -48.47 8.32 -2.28
CA VAL A 233 -49.43 9.03 -3.13
C VAL A 233 -50.83 8.92 -2.53
N LEU A 234 -51.40 10.04 -2.11
CA LEU A 234 -52.78 10.14 -1.66
C LEU A 234 -53.72 10.07 -2.87
N VAL A 235 -54.70 9.15 -2.83
CA VAL A 235 -55.67 8.97 -3.92
C VAL A 235 -56.63 10.16 -3.98
N PRO A 236 -56.56 11.02 -5.02
CA PRO A 236 -57.38 12.22 -5.08
C PRO A 236 -58.86 11.89 -5.23
N GLY A 237 -59.72 12.59 -4.49
CA GLY A 237 -61.18 12.43 -4.53
C GLY A 237 -61.72 11.44 -3.50
N LEU A 238 -60.93 10.45 -3.06
CA LEU A 238 -61.28 9.60 -1.92
C LEU A 238 -61.02 10.30 -0.58
N ASP A 239 -60.02 11.19 -0.54
CA ASP A 239 -59.62 12.05 0.59
C ASP A 239 -60.73 12.99 1.13
N ARG A 240 -61.87 13.05 0.45
CA ARG A 240 -63.10 13.70 0.94
C ARG A 240 -63.86 12.86 1.97
N TYR A 241 -63.65 11.54 1.95
CA TYR A 241 -64.35 10.57 2.80
C TYR A 241 -63.39 9.86 3.76
N MET A 242 -62.21 9.49 3.28
CA MET A 242 -61.15 8.82 4.02
C MET A 242 -59.82 9.00 3.30
N ASP A 243 -58.71 9.02 4.02
CA ASP A 243 -57.40 9.08 3.37
C ASP A 243 -57.03 7.67 2.90
N VAL A 244 -56.71 7.53 1.62
CA VAL A 244 -56.15 6.29 1.03
C VAL A 244 -54.84 6.67 0.38
N MET A 245 -53.75 6.08 0.87
CA MET A 245 -52.39 6.36 0.40
C MET A 245 -51.76 5.10 -0.16
N LEU A 246 -51.23 5.20 -1.38
CA LEU A 246 -50.45 4.14 -2.02
C LEU A 246 -48.97 4.42 -1.81
N ILE A 247 -48.23 3.44 -1.32
CA ILE A 247 -46.82 3.59 -0.94
C ILE A 247 -45.99 2.65 -1.83
N GLY A 248 -44.91 3.15 -2.40
CA GLY A 248 -43.92 2.35 -3.10
C GLY A 248 -42.51 2.77 -2.68
N GLY A 249 -41.59 1.81 -2.56
CA GLY A 249 -40.22 2.12 -2.15
C GLY A 249 -39.22 1.02 -2.46
N TYR A 250 -37.95 1.34 -2.22
CA TYR A 250 -36.83 0.43 -2.35
C TYR A 250 -35.95 0.53 -1.10
N TYR A 251 -35.39 -0.60 -0.66
CA TYR A 251 -34.49 -0.66 0.49
C TYR A 251 -33.24 -1.48 0.16
N SER A 252 -32.14 -1.20 0.86
CA SER A 252 -30.89 -1.97 0.77
C SER A 252 -30.14 -1.90 2.11
N PHE A 253 -29.89 -3.05 2.73
CA PHE A 253 -29.18 -3.20 3.99
C PHE A 253 -28.03 -4.21 3.85
N ASP A 254 -26.85 -3.84 4.34
CA ASP A 254 -25.67 -4.70 4.39
C ASP A 254 -25.85 -5.79 5.46
N ASN A 255 -25.44 -7.00 5.07
CA ASN A 255 -25.56 -8.22 5.86
C ASN A 255 -24.24 -9.04 5.80
N GLN A 256 -23.11 -8.40 5.47
CA GLN A 256 -21.77 -8.99 5.48
C GLN A 256 -21.11 -8.85 6.86
N PRO A 257 -20.29 -9.82 7.34
CA PRO A 257 -19.40 -10.69 6.55
C PRO A 257 -19.66 -12.22 6.57
N PHE A 258 -20.85 -12.71 6.95
CA PHE A 258 -21.04 -14.17 7.18
C PHE A 258 -22.12 -14.81 6.29
N GLY A 259 -21.72 -15.78 5.47
CA GLY A 259 -22.60 -16.86 4.97
C GLY A 259 -22.06 -18.22 5.43
N PRO A 260 -22.77 -19.37 5.30
CA PRO A 260 -24.13 -19.62 4.80
C PRO A 260 -25.07 -20.22 5.86
N GLN A 261 -26.39 -20.02 5.74
CA GLN A 261 -27.47 -20.96 6.17
C GLN A 261 -28.86 -20.40 5.74
N GLU A 262 -29.87 -21.28 5.64
CA GLU A 262 -31.14 -21.12 4.86
C GLU A 262 -31.72 -19.69 4.79
N GLY A 263 -31.82 -19.15 3.57
CA GLY A 263 -32.47 -17.85 3.27
C GLY A 263 -31.78 -16.99 2.19
N GLY A 264 -30.49 -17.21 1.91
CA GLY A 264 -29.77 -16.59 0.77
C GLY A 264 -28.62 -15.65 1.16
N THR A 265 -27.59 -15.59 0.31
CA THR A 265 -26.37 -14.78 0.49
C THR A 265 -26.52 -13.38 -0.11
N GLY A 266 -26.16 -12.34 0.65
CA GLY A 266 -26.05 -10.95 0.16
C GLY A 266 -26.95 -9.97 0.91
N ASN A 267 -26.74 -8.69 0.63
CA ASN A 267 -27.49 -7.56 1.18
C ASN A 267 -29.00 -7.84 1.13
N VAL A 268 -29.71 -7.46 2.19
CA VAL A 268 -31.17 -7.51 2.24
C VAL A 268 -31.67 -6.30 1.46
N GLN A 269 -32.15 -6.51 0.24
CA GLN A 269 -32.58 -5.44 -0.64
C GLN A 269 -33.78 -5.86 -1.47
N GLY A 270 -34.65 -4.91 -1.80
CA GLY A 270 -35.83 -5.21 -2.60
C GLY A 270 -36.85 -4.08 -2.69
N TRP A 271 -37.87 -4.32 -3.49
CA TRP A 271 -39.04 -3.45 -3.61
C TRP A 271 -40.01 -3.67 -2.44
N LYS A 272 -40.69 -2.58 -2.03
CA LYS A 272 -41.85 -2.60 -1.13
C LYS A 272 -43.02 -1.86 -1.74
N ALA A 273 -44.23 -2.37 -1.49
CA ALA A 273 -45.48 -1.77 -1.94
C ALA A 273 -46.51 -1.85 -0.81
N GLY A 274 -47.19 -0.75 -0.50
CA GLY A 274 -48.13 -0.68 0.60
C GLY A 274 -49.35 0.18 0.34
N VAL A 275 -50.34 0.01 1.20
CA VAL A 275 -51.56 0.80 1.26
C VAL A 275 -51.80 1.22 2.69
N GLU A 276 -52.10 2.50 2.90
CA GLU A 276 -52.56 3.06 4.17
C GLU A 276 -53.97 3.60 3.98
N ILE A 277 -54.88 3.25 4.88
CA ILE A 277 -56.28 3.66 4.86
C ILE A 277 -56.60 4.27 6.22
N ARG A 278 -57.13 5.50 6.21
CA ARG A 278 -57.61 6.19 7.41
C ARG A 278 -59.10 6.48 7.28
N PRO A 279 -59.98 5.57 7.74
CA PRO A 279 -61.42 5.80 7.69
C PRO A 279 -61.84 7.04 8.48
N VAL A 280 -61.11 7.33 9.56
CA VAL A 280 -61.17 8.56 10.35
C VAL A 280 -59.73 8.96 10.70
N PRO A 281 -59.43 10.25 10.93
CA PRO A 281 -58.08 10.71 11.27
C PRO A 281 -57.39 9.94 12.39
N ALA A 282 -58.17 9.46 13.38
CA ALA A 282 -57.68 8.73 14.54
C ALA A 282 -57.28 7.28 14.30
N LEU A 283 -57.68 6.68 13.17
CA LEU A 283 -57.52 5.25 12.92
C LEU A 283 -56.74 5.02 11.62
N ILE A 284 -55.68 4.23 11.70
CA ILE A 284 -54.82 3.90 10.56
C ILE A 284 -54.83 2.40 10.37
N LEU A 285 -55.17 1.97 9.16
CA LEU A 285 -55.03 0.59 8.69
C LEU A 285 -53.94 0.58 7.63
N SER A 286 -52.93 -0.28 7.79
CA SER A 286 -51.82 -0.36 6.85
C SER A 286 -51.57 -1.80 6.43
N GLY A 287 -51.26 -2.00 5.15
CA GLY A 287 -50.77 -3.26 4.61
C GLY A 287 -49.56 -3.00 3.73
N THR A 288 -48.49 -3.78 3.87
CA THR A 288 -47.28 -3.60 3.06
C THR A 288 -46.70 -4.95 2.69
N TRP A 289 -46.39 -5.13 1.42
CA TRP A 289 -45.67 -6.25 0.84
C TRP A 289 -44.20 -5.91 0.62
N TYR A 290 -43.32 -6.90 0.82
CA TYR A 290 -41.87 -6.80 0.68
C TYR A 290 -41.36 -7.91 -0.23
N GLU A 291 -40.43 -7.59 -1.13
CA GLU A 291 -39.81 -8.57 -2.03
C GLU A 291 -38.92 -9.59 -1.30
N ASP A 292 -38.21 -9.15 -0.25
CA ASP A 292 -37.29 -9.97 0.54
C ASP A 292 -37.85 -10.20 1.95
N GLU A 293 -38.30 -11.44 2.20
CA GLU A 293 -38.86 -11.86 3.49
C GLU A 293 -37.88 -11.70 4.65
N ARG A 294 -36.57 -11.68 4.38
CA ARG A 294 -35.51 -11.52 5.41
C ARG A 294 -35.56 -10.16 6.12
N LEU A 295 -36.18 -9.15 5.52
CA LEU A 295 -36.30 -7.83 6.14
C LEU A 295 -37.26 -7.80 7.34
N THR A 296 -38.34 -8.58 7.26
CA THR A 296 -39.45 -8.55 8.23
C THR A 296 -39.80 -9.90 8.83
N GLY A 297 -39.15 -10.99 8.39
CA GLY A 297 -39.50 -12.37 8.75
C GLY A 297 -40.66 -12.96 7.92
N GLY A 298 -41.24 -12.17 7.01
CA GLY A 298 -42.30 -12.56 6.07
C GLY A 298 -42.42 -11.53 4.94
N ASP A 299 -43.11 -11.88 3.86
CA ASP A 299 -43.26 -11.06 2.65
C ASP A 299 -44.39 -10.02 2.73
N TRP A 300 -45.14 -9.97 3.83
CA TRP A 300 -46.17 -8.97 4.08
C TRP A 300 -46.21 -8.52 5.55
N THR A 301 -46.85 -7.37 5.80
CA THR A 301 -47.18 -6.90 7.15
C THR A 301 -48.54 -6.21 7.15
N LEU A 302 -49.30 -6.35 8.23
CA LEU A 302 -50.58 -5.70 8.47
C LEU A 302 -50.53 -4.91 9.79
N GLY A 303 -50.94 -3.65 9.78
CA GLY A 303 -50.89 -2.77 10.94
C GLY A 303 -52.23 -2.07 11.23
N LEU A 304 -52.54 -1.95 12.52
CA LEU A 304 -53.67 -1.20 13.07
C LEU A 304 -53.13 -0.20 14.09
N GLN A 305 -53.32 1.09 13.86
CA GLN A 305 -52.83 2.15 14.76
C GLN A 305 -53.93 3.15 15.10
N MET A 306 -53.87 3.67 16.32
CA MET A 306 -54.66 4.79 16.80
C MET A 306 -53.74 6.00 16.95
N GLN A 307 -54.07 7.09 16.27
CA GLN A 307 -53.29 8.32 16.27
C GLN A 307 -54.14 9.48 16.78
N VAL A 308 -53.87 9.94 17.99
CA VAL A 308 -54.64 11.00 18.64
C VAL A 308 -53.85 12.32 18.55
N PRO A 309 -54.35 13.32 17.82
CA PRO A 309 -53.71 14.63 17.80
C PRO A 309 -53.93 15.37 19.12
N PHE A 310 -52.93 16.12 19.56
CA PHE A 310 -53.03 17.07 20.65
C PHE A 310 -52.39 18.40 20.28
N GLU A 311 -52.69 19.41 21.08
CA GLU A 311 -52.13 20.74 20.91
C GLU A 311 -51.84 21.36 22.27
N ALA A 312 -50.69 22.00 22.40
CA ALA A 312 -50.27 22.67 23.64
C ALA A 312 -50.77 24.13 23.75
N SER A 313 -51.56 24.62 22.79
CA SER A 313 -52.14 25.97 22.73
C SER A 313 -53.61 25.94 22.24
N ASP A 314 -54.30 27.09 22.28
CA ASP A 314 -55.64 27.28 21.71
C ASP A 314 -55.52 27.90 20.30
N LEU A 315 -56.06 27.24 19.27
CA LEU A 315 -56.09 27.76 17.88
C LEU A 315 -57.04 28.94 17.70
N GLY A 316 -57.71 29.41 18.75
CA GLY A 316 -58.76 30.41 18.65
C GLY A 316 -60.04 29.88 17.97
N ASP A 317 -60.18 28.55 17.87
CA ASP A 317 -61.35 27.85 17.32
C ASP A 317 -62.35 27.40 18.40
N GLY A 318 -62.02 27.66 19.68
CA GLY A 318 -62.87 27.39 20.84
C GLY A 318 -62.95 25.91 21.24
N LYS A 319 -62.10 25.04 20.68
CA LYS A 319 -62.13 23.60 20.96
C LYS A 319 -61.10 23.21 22.02
N ASN A 320 -61.59 22.68 23.14
CA ASN A 320 -60.73 22.07 24.15
C ASN A 320 -60.13 20.73 23.66
N PHE A 321 -59.10 20.26 24.38
CA PHE A 321 -58.41 18.98 24.13
C PHE A 321 -59.37 17.82 23.83
N TRP A 322 -60.43 17.65 24.62
CA TRP A 322 -61.41 16.56 24.47
C TRP A 322 -62.29 16.69 23.21
N SER A 323 -62.65 17.92 22.82
CA SER A 323 -63.40 18.20 21.58
C SER A 323 -62.59 17.80 20.34
N ARG A 324 -61.28 18.08 20.37
CA ARG A 324 -60.33 17.75 19.28
C ARG A 324 -60.12 16.24 19.13
N ILE A 325 -60.00 15.53 20.26
CA ILE A 325 -60.00 14.07 20.25
C ILE A 325 -61.29 13.54 19.62
N GLY A 326 -62.46 14.05 20.03
CA GLY A 326 -63.75 13.63 19.46
C GLY A 326 -63.86 13.87 17.94
N ASP A 327 -63.29 14.97 17.45
CA ASP A 327 -63.27 15.29 16.01
C ASP A 327 -62.33 14.40 15.19
N SER A 328 -61.30 13.81 15.82
CA SER A 328 -60.42 12.85 15.15
C SER A 328 -61.09 11.51 14.82
N PHE A 329 -62.23 11.19 15.47
CA PHE A 329 -63.05 10.01 15.18
C PHE A 329 -64.20 10.27 14.20
N LYS A 330 -64.25 11.45 13.58
CA LYS A 330 -65.24 11.78 12.55
C LYS A 330 -64.59 11.72 11.16
N PRO A 331 -65.24 11.13 10.16
CA PRO A 331 -64.77 11.21 8.78
C PRO A 331 -64.68 12.68 8.35
N ARG A 332 -63.48 13.12 8.00
CA ARG A 332 -63.21 14.47 7.50
C ARG A 332 -61.95 14.48 6.66
N ARG A 333 -61.87 15.47 5.78
CA ARG A 333 -60.63 15.80 5.07
C ARG A 333 -59.60 16.34 6.06
N ARG A 334 -58.37 15.83 5.98
CA ARG A 334 -57.22 16.34 6.74
C ARG A 334 -56.45 17.36 5.92
N HIS A 335 -55.93 18.38 6.59
CA HIS A 335 -55.07 19.40 5.95
C HIS A 335 -53.60 18.95 5.95
N LEU A 336 -52.80 19.38 4.97
CA LEU A 336 -51.34 19.16 4.92
C LEU A 336 -50.62 19.56 6.22
N MET A 337 -51.06 20.63 6.87
CA MET A 337 -50.52 21.07 8.16
C MET A 337 -50.65 19.99 9.24
N GLU A 338 -51.74 19.21 9.24
CA GLU A 338 -51.93 18.10 10.20
C GLU A 338 -50.91 16.97 9.98
N ARG A 339 -50.34 16.86 8.77
CA ARG A 339 -49.28 15.88 8.46
C ARG A 339 -47.93 16.28 9.04
N LEU A 340 -47.72 17.56 9.35
CA LEU A 340 -46.51 18.00 10.02
C LEU A 340 -46.38 17.44 11.45
N ALA A 341 -47.48 16.99 12.05
CA ALA A 341 -47.50 16.35 13.36
C ALA A 341 -47.52 14.81 13.28
N GLU A 342 -47.48 14.21 12.08
CA GLU A 342 -47.40 12.77 11.93
C GLU A 342 -46.02 12.26 12.38
N PRO A 343 -45.93 11.07 13.00
CA PRO A 343 -44.65 10.41 13.25
C PRO A 343 -43.80 10.36 11.99
N VAL A 344 -42.48 10.47 12.13
CA VAL A 344 -41.58 10.30 10.99
C VAL A 344 -41.79 8.91 10.40
N SER A 345 -42.07 8.85 9.10
CA SER A 345 -42.23 7.58 8.42
C SER A 345 -40.85 7.00 8.09
N ARG A 346 -40.48 5.98 8.86
CA ARG A 346 -39.22 5.26 8.75
C ARG A 346 -39.44 3.77 8.98
N GLN A 347 -38.38 2.99 8.81
CA GLN A 347 -38.36 1.59 9.25
C GLN A 347 -38.44 1.58 10.79
N ASN A 348 -39.62 1.25 11.34
CA ASN A 348 -39.91 1.35 12.78
C ASN A 348 -39.37 0.19 13.64
N ALA A 349 -38.74 -0.82 13.03
CA ALA A 349 -37.94 -1.77 13.79
C ALA A 349 -36.62 -1.07 14.14
N ALA A 350 -36.45 -0.67 15.40
CA ALA A 350 -35.44 0.31 15.82
C ALA A 350 -34.02 -0.03 15.37
N VAL A 351 -33.66 -1.31 15.37
CA VAL A 351 -32.43 -1.82 14.77
C VAL A 351 -32.79 -3.08 13.98
N LYS A 352 -32.13 -3.30 12.85
CA LYS A 352 -32.23 -4.58 12.14
C LYS A 352 -31.04 -5.44 12.47
N ILE A 353 -31.26 -6.71 12.76
CA ILE A 353 -30.20 -7.64 13.16
C ILE A 353 -29.93 -8.72 12.10
N ALA A 354 -28.66 -9.00 11.86
CA ALA A 354 -28.17 -10.19 11.15
C ALA A 354 -27.89 -11.32 12.16
N SER A 355 -28.09 -12.59 11.79
CA SER A 355 -27.76 -13.74 12.67
C SER A 355 -26.76 -14.71 12.05
N SER A 356 -25.82 -15.23 12.85
CA SER A 356 -24.79 -16.21 12.40
C SER A 356 -24.59 -17.36 13.42
N VAL A 357 -24.16 -18.54 12.95
CA VAL A 357 -24.04 -19.78 13.77
C VAL A 357 -22.62 -20.37 13.70
N GLU A 358 -22.02 -20.62 14.87
CA GLU A 358 -20.77 -21.36 15.07
C GLU A 358 -21.02 -22.66 15.88
N GLU A 359 -20.55 -23.83 15.40
CA GLU A 359 -20.67 -25.12 16.10
C GLU A 359 -19.29 -25.70 16.46
N SER A 360 -19.09 -26.11 17.73
CA SER A 360 -17.87 -26.80 18.18
C SER A 360 -18.18 -27.95 19.16
N SER A 361 -17.38 -29.03 19.13
CA SER A 361 -17.60 -30.25 19.92
C SER A 361 -16.33 -30.66 20.68
N GLU A 362 -16.41 -30.88 22.01
CA GLU A 362 -15.25 -31.24 22.84
C GLU A 362 -15.59 -32.35 23.87
N VAL A 363 -14.68 -33.31 24.08
CA VAL A 363 -14.88 -34.46 24.99
C VAL A 363 -14.26 -34.17 26.35
N VAL A 364 -15.09 -33.99 27.39
CA VAL A 364 -14.63 -33.51 28.70
C VAL A 364 -14.20 -34.61 29.68
N SER A 365 -14.72 -35.84 29.59
CA SER A 365 -14.10 -36.98 30.31
C SER A 365 -14.52 -38.35 29.75
N HIS A 366 -13.57 -39.29 29.71
CA HIS A 366 -13.77 -40.67 29.26
C HIS A 366 -13.05 -41.64 30.20
N SER A 367 -13.77 -42.62 30.76
CA SER A 367 -13.16 -43.73 31.51
C SER A 367 -13.60 -45.07 30.95
N SER A 368 -12.66 -45.85 30.42
CA SER A 368 -12.89 -47.20 29.93
C SER A 368 -11.85 -48.16 30.50
N SER A 369 -12.31 -49.35 30.88
CA SER A 369 -11.41 -50.47 31.19
C SER A 369 -11.51 -51.49 30.06
N THR A 370 -10.39 -51.66 29.37
CA THR A 370 -10.28 -52.48 28.16
C THR A 370 -9.08 -53.39 28.26
N ARG A 371 -9.26 -54.69 28.00
CA ARG A 371 -8.12 -55.57 27.66
C ARG A 371 -8.02 -55.66 26.14
N VAL A 372 -6.91 -55.16 25.59
CA VAL A 372 -6.66 -55.13 24.13
C VAL A 372 -5.50 -56.07 23.80
N GLN A 373 -5.67 -56.89 22.77
CA GLN A 373 -4.55 -57.50 22.07
C GLN A 373 -4.45 -56.87 20.69
N ARG A 374 -3.36 -56.13 20.44
CA ARG A 374 -3.05 -55.50 19.15
C ARG A 374 -1.99 -56.30 18.43
N THR A 375 -2.22 -56.52 17.14
CA THR A 375 -1.18 -57.00 16.24
C THR A 375 -1.20 -56.09 15.02
N THR A 376 -0.21 -55.21 14.93
CA THR A 376 0.00 -54.33 13.78
C THR A 376 0.84 -55.08 12.76
N ARG A 377 0.37 -55.18 11.53
CA ARG A 377 1.15 -55.74 10.42
C ARG A 377 1.27 -54.69 9.33
N VAL A 378 2.51 -54.32 9.00
CA VAL A 378 2.80 -53.50 7.83
C VAL A 378 2.46 -54.33 6.60
N LEU A 379 1.57 -53.82 5.74
CA LEU A 379 1.16 -54.54 4.52
C LEU A 379 1.89 -54.07 3.29
N ALA A 380 2.26 -52.79 3.22
CA ALA A 380 3.14 -52.26 2.19
C ALA A 380 3.81 -50.97 2.66
N GLN A 381 5.10 -50.85 2.38
CA GLN A 381 5.84 -49.59 2.32
C GLN A 381 5.97 -49.24 0.84
N SER A 382 5.66 -48.00 0.46
CA SER A 382 5.94 -47.51 -0.88
C SER A 382 6.81 -46.28 -0.79
N GLU A 383 7.99 -46.36 -1.37
CA GLU A 383 8.82 -45.19 -1.62
C GLU A 383 8.24 -44.44 -2.81
N ARG A 384 8.04 -43.12 -2.67
CA ARG A 384 7.72 -42.26 -3.81
C ARG A 384 8.83 -41.23 -3.97
N GLN A 385 9.11 -40.92 -5.22
CA GLN A 385 10.09 -39.93 -5.61
C GLN A 385 9.39 -38.57 -5.84
N LEU A 386 9.82 -37.54 -5.13
CA LEU A 386 9.45 -36.15 -5.36
C LEU A 386 10.55 -35.49 -6.20
N VAL A 387 10.20 -34.86 -7.32
CA VAL A 387 11.16 -34.08 -8.13
C VAL A 387 11.23 -32.66 -7.57
N LEU A 388 12.38 -32.27 -7.04
CA LEU A 388 12.63 -30.94 -6.49
C LEU A 388 12.98 -29.93 -7.59
N ALA A 389 13.72 -30.38 -8.60
CA ALA A 389 14.06 -29.58 -9.77
C ALA A 389 14.22 -30.50 -11.00
N ASP A 390 13.69 -30.07 -12.14
CA ASP A 390 13.84 -30.72 -13.44
C ASP A 390 14.56 -29.80 -14.43
N ASP A 391 14.71 -30.27 -15.68
CA ASP A 391 15.37 -29.53 -16.76
C ASP A 391 16.83 -29.14 -16.44
N ILE A 392 17.57 -30.06 -15.81
CA ILE A 392 18.97 -29.88 -15.40
C ILE A 392 19.94 -30.62 -16.34
N VAL A 393 21.00 -29.93 -16.75
CA VAL A 393 22.22 -30.51 -17.34
C VAL A 393 23.33 -30.51 -16.29
N PHE A 394 23.81 -31.67 -15.90
CA PHE A 394 24.87 -31.81 -14.91
C PHE A 394 26.26 -31.70 -15.53
N VAL A 395 27.13 -30.93 -14.89
CA VAL A 395 28.54 -30.74 -15.23
C VAL A 395 29.40 -31.08 -14.02
N ASN A 396 30.31 -32.04 -14.17
CA ASN A 396 31.26 -32.45 -13.15
C ASN A 396 32.60 -32.86 -13.78
N ASN A 397 33.66 -32.08 -13.56
CA ASN A 397 35.01 -32.41 -14.05
C ASN A 397 35.86 -33.22 -13.05
N GLY A 398 35.30 -33.65 -11.93
CA GLY A 398 35.94 -34.48 -10.91
C GLY A 398 35.37 -35.89 -10.82
N ASP A 399 35.66 -36.53 -9.69
CA ASP A 399 35.12 -37.85 -9.32
C ASP A 399 33.61 -37.79 -8.98
N ALA A 400 32.98 -38.95 -8.80
CA ALA A 400 31.60 -39.04 -8.36
C ALA A 400 31.41 -38.49 -6.93
N VAL A 401 30.32 -37.75 -6.71
CA VAL A 401 30.12 -36.92 -5.49
C VAL A 401 29.25 -37.61 -4.43
N GLY A 402 28.71 -38.80 -4.75
CA GLY A 402 27.91 -39.60 -3.80
C GLY A 402 26.45 -39.16 -3.62
N ASN A 403 26.05 -38.02 -4.21
CA ASN A 403 24.67 -37.52 -4.24
C ASN A 403 23.93 -37.89 -5.55
N GLY A 404 24.42 -38.90 -6.28
CA GLY A 404 23.90 -39.33 -7.58
C GLY A 404 24.70 -38.82 -8.78
N ILE A 405 25.40 -37.68 -8.66
CA ILE A 405 26.26 -37.15 -9.73
C ILE A 405 27.51 -38.02 -9.87
N GLN A 406 27.69 -38.61 -11.07
CA GLN A 406 28.85 -39.44 -11.42
C GLN A 406 30.04 -38.59 -11.91
N ALA A 407 31.19 -39.23 -12.11
CA ALA A 407 32.34 -38.58 -12.75
C ALA A 407 31.98 -38.21 -14.20
N GLY A 408 32.24 -36.96 -14.59
CA GLY A 408 31.91 -36.50 -15.94
C GLY A 408 32.94 -36.91 -16.98
N THR A 409 32.52 -36.85 -18.24
CA THR A 409 33.38 -37.10 -19.41
C THR A 409 32.97 -36.17 -20.55
N THR A 410 33.66 -36.25 -21.69
CA THR A 410 33.29 -35.46 -22.87
C THR A 410 32.09 -36.09 -23.58
N LEU A 411 31.42 -35.35 -24.47
CA LEU A 411 30.35 -35.87 -25.33
C LEU A 411 30.81 -37.12 -26.12
N GLY A 412 32.05 -37.11 -26.63
CA GLY A 412 32.64 -38.25 -27.33
C GLY A 412 32.94 -39.45 -26.42
N GLY A 413 33.07 -39.22 -25.11
CA GLY A 413 33.18 -40.25 -24.07
C GLY A 413 31.84 -40.80 -23.58
N GLY A 414 30.71 -40.35 -24.15
CA GLY A 414 29.36 -40.81 -23.81
C GLY A 414 28.61 -39.92 -22.83
N ALA A 415 29.13 -38.74 -22.46
CA ALA A 415 28.39 -37.79 -21.64
C ALA A 415 27.13 -37.29 -22.38
N ASN A 416 26.04 -37.13 -21.64
CA ASN A 416 24.76 -36.63 -22.18
C ASN A 416 24.11 -35.58 -21.27
N GLY A 417 24.78 -35.20 -20.17
CA GLY A 417 24.31 -34.18 -19.24
C GLY A 417 23.32 -34.68 -18.19
N THR A 418 23.06 -35.98 -18.10
CA THR A 418 22.35 -36.59 -16.97
C THR A 418 23.27 -36.73 -15.76
N ALA A 419 22.72 -36.94 -14.57
CA ALA A 419 23.50 -37.18 -13.35
C ALA A 419 24.41 -38.41 -13.48
N GLU A 420 23.95 -39.43 -14.21
CA GLU A 420 24.67 -40.68 -14.46
C GLU A 420 25.77 -40.54 -15.51
N HIS A 421 25.63 -39.57 -16.42
CA HIS A 421 26.59 -39.27 -17.49
C HIS A 421 26.79 -37.75 -17.67
N PRO A 422 27.34 -37.05 -16.65
CA PRO A 422 27.49 -35.61 -16.70
C PRO A 422 28.61 -35.21 -17.67
N PHE A 423 28.54 -33.98 -18.18
CA PHE A 423 29.64 -33.40 -18.95
C PHE A 423 30.80 -33.02 -18.04
N ASN A 424 32.03 -33.05 -18.53
CA ASN A 424 33.20 -32.56 -17.77
C ASN A 424 33.58 -31.11 -18.11
N THR A 425 32.81 -30.42 -18.95
CA THR A 425 33.01 -29.00 -19.29
C THR A 425 31.70 -28.21 -19.21
N ILE A 426 31.80 -26.95 -18.79
CA ILE A 426 30.69 -26.00 -18.77
C ILE A 426 30.24 -25.70 -20.20
N THR A 427 31.16 -25.67 -21.17
CA THR A 427 30.87 -25.44 -22.59
C THR A 427 29.95 -26.53 -23.16
N GLU A 428 30.24 -27.81 -22.92
CA GLU A 428 29.35 -28.90 -23.37
C GLU A 428 28.01 -28.85 -22.62
N GLY A 429 28.03 -28.57 -21.31
CA GLY A 429 26.80 -28.42 -20.52
C GLY A 429 25.88 -27.31 -21.03
N THR A 430 26.43 -26.14 -21.29
CA THR A 430 25.70 -24.98 -21.82
C THR A 430 25.25 -25.17 -23.26
N ALA A 431 26.04 -25.83 -24.12
CA ALA A 431 25.62 -26.18 -25.47
C ALA A 431 24.43 -27.16 -25.47
N ALA A 432 24.45 -28.15 -24.58
CA ALA A 432 23.34 -29.09 -24.40
C ALA A 432 22.10 -28.40 -23.84
N ALA A 433 22.25 -27.56 -22.79
CA ALA A 433 21.16 -26.78 -22.23
C ALA A 433 20.53 -25.84 -23.28
N GLY A 434 21.35 -25.10 -24.02
CA GLY A 434 20.88 -24.19 -25.06
C GLY A 434 20.15 -24.91 -26.21
N THR A 435 20.62 -26.10 -26.61
CA THR A 435 19.91 -26.94 -27.59
C THR A 435 18.53 -27.35 -27.08
N LYS A 436 18.45 -27.81 -25.83
CA LYS A 436 17.19 -28.23 -25.22
C LYS A 436 16.22 -27.06 -25.01
N THR A 437 16.72 -25.88 -24.66
CA THR A 437 15.94 -24.64 -24.55
C THR A 437 15.46 -24.10 -25.89
N THR A 438 16.18 -24.36 -26.98
CA THR A 438 15.70 -23.98 -28.31
C THR A 438 14.63 -24.96 -28.82
N GLN A 439 14.73 -26.24 -28.41
CA GLN A 439 13.79 -27.29 -28.81
C GLN A 439 12.52 -27.34 -27.96
N GLY A 440 12.57 -26.89 -26.70
CA GLY A 440 11.42 -26.81 -25.79
C GLY A 440 11.24 -25.40 -25.25
N ASN A 441 10.00 -24.96 -25.01
CA ASN A 441 9.70 -23.62 -24.48
C ASN A 441 10.06 -23.45 -22.98
N LYS A 442 11.22 -23.96 -22.54
CA LYS A 442 11.70 -23.92 -21.14
C LYS A 442 13.20 -23.59 -21.09
N THR A 443 13.62 -22.82 -20.09
CA THR A 443 15.04 -22.52 -19.82
C THR A 443 15.67 -23.67 -19.03
N TRP A 444 16.71 -24.30 -19.57
CA TRP A 444 17.43 -25.38 -18.90
C TRP A 444 18.53 -24.84 -17.98
N THR A 445 18.74 -25.54 -16.86
CA THR A 445 19.75 -25.19 -15.86
C THR A 445 21.00 -26.05 -16.04
N VAL A 446 22.18 -25.43 -16.13
CA VAL A 446 23.47 -26.10 -16.01
C VAL A 446 23.86 -26.11 -14.54
N TYR A 447 23.87 -27.30 -13.94
CA TYR A 447 24.33 -27.49 -12.56
C TYR A 447 25.81 -27.88 -12.55
N THR A 448 26.68 -27.00 -12.06
CA THR A 448 28.14 -27.21 -12.06
C THR A 448 28.66 -27.61 -10.70
N GLN A 449 29.30 -28.78 -10.64
CA GLN A 449 29.88 -29.32 -9.42
C GLN A 449 31.16 -28.58 -9.02
N GLY A 450 31.22 -28.11 -7.78
CA GLY A 450 32.41 -27.62 -7.08
C GLY A 450 33.14 -28.73 -6.30
N ASP A 451 34.23 -28.38 -5.60
CA ASP A 451 35.10 -29.31 -4.87
C ASP A 451 35.65 -30.51 -5.67
N THR A 452 35.77 -30.35 -6.98
CA THR A 452 36.28 -31.41 -7.88
C THR A 452 37.81 -31.55 -7.85
N GLY A 453 38.52 -30.67 -7.13
CA GLY A 453 39.98 -30.58 -7.12
C GLY A 453 40.60 -30.05 -8.42
N THR A 454 39.81 -29.77 -9.45
CA THR A 454 40.28 -29.33 -10.77
C THR A 454 39.47 -28.12 -11.26
N PRO A 455 40.11 -27.00 -11.65
CA PRO A 455 39.40 -25.87 -12.24
C PRO A 455 38.79 -26.19 -13.61
N TYR A 456 37.66 -25.55 -13.93
CA TYR A 456 37.10 -25.50 -15.27
C TYR A 456 37.86 -24.45 -16.09
N ASN A 457 38.60 -24.87 -17.12
CA ASN A 457 39.47 -23.98 -17.90
C ASN A 457 38.92 -23.80 -19.32
N GLU A 458 38.07 -22.80 -19.53
CA GLU A 458 37.31 -22.67 -20.78
C GLU A 458 36.66 -21.29 -20.98
N VAL A 459 36.37 -20.95 -22.23
CA VAL A 459 35.55 -19.80 -22.62
C VAL A 459 34.19 -20.31 -23.03
N VAL A 460 33.14 -19.86 -22.35
CA VAL A 460 31.77 -20.33 -22.57
C VAL A 460 31.03 -19.30 -23.41
N ASN A 461 30.47 -19.74 -24.54
CA ASN A 461 29.64 -18.91 -25.41
C ASN A 461 28.18 -19.40 -25.33
N LEU A 462 27.29 -18.57 -24.79
CA LEU A 462 25.86 -18.90 -24.74
C LEU A 462 25.19 -18.56 -26.06
N THR A 463 24.42 -19.51 -26.59
CA THR A 463 23.65 -19.36 -27.84
C THR A 463 22.14 -19.32 -27.61
N ALA A 464 21.67 -19.59 -26.38
CA ALA A 464 20.27 -19.55 -25.99
C ALA A 464 20.14 -19.27 -24.48
N ASN A 465 18.91 -19.03 -24.01
CA ASN A 465 18.63 -18.77 -22.60
C ASN A 465 19.18 -19.89 -21.73
N THR A 466 20.01 -19.54 -20.75
CA THR A 466 20.68 -20.54 -19.92
C THR A 466 20.79 -20.04 -18.48
N LYS A 467 20.46 -20.90 -17.53
CA LYS A 467 20.72 -20.69 -16.11
C LYS A 467 21.94 -21.51 -15.71
N LEU A 468 22.95 -20.89 -15.11
CA LEU A 468 24.14 -21.55 -14.58
C LEU A 468 24.09 -21.47 -13.06
N VAL A 469 24.01 -22.63 -12.39
CA VAL A 469 23.97 -22.73 -10.93
C VAL A 469 25.08 -23.65 -10.48
N SER A 470 25.89 -23.21 -9.54
CA SER A 470 26.91 -24.05 -8.93
C SER A 470 26.35 -24.91 -7.79
N SER A 471 27.07 -25.98 -7.43
CA SER A 471 26.77 -26.77 -6.23
C SER A 471 27.03 -26.05 -4.91
N PHE A 472 27.67 -24.88 -4.93
CA PHE A 472 27.79 -24.01 -3.76
C PHE A 472 26.43 -23.42 -3.38
N HIS A 473 25.54 -23.20 -4.36
CA HIS A 473 24.19 -22.71 -4.11
C HIS A 473 23.27 -23.87 -3.70
N ALA A 474 22.73 -23.80 -2.48
CA ALA A 474 21.88 -24.85 -1.93
C ALA A 474 20.50 -24.85 -2.60
N LEU A 475 20.03 -26.00 -3.06
CA LEU A 475 18.64 -26.20 -3.46
C LEU A 475 17.87 -26.81 -2.30
N GLU A 476 16.85 -26.10 -1.80
CA GLU A 476 16.06 -26.56 -0.65
C GLU A 476 15.19 -27.77 -1.00
N GLY A 477 15.28 -28.80 -0.15
CA GLY A 477 14.39 -29.96 -0.15
C GLY A 477 13.51 -29.97 1.11
N LEU A 478 12.65 -30.99 1.22
CA LEU A 478 11.75 -31.11 2.36
C LEU A 478 12.50 -31.54 3.64
N GLY A 479 11.97 -31.14 4.79
CA GLY A 479 12.53 -31.51 6.10
C GLY A 479 13.84 -30.78 6.47
N GLY A 480 14.11 -29.62 5.86
CA GLY A 480 15.35 -28.85 6.09
C GLY A 480 16.60 -29.47 5.46
N LYS A 481 16.43 -30.38 4.50
CA LYS A 481 17.51 -30.98 3.72
C LYS A 481 17.80 -30.14 2.49
N THR A 482 19.03 -30.21 1.96
CA THR A 482 19.43 -29.46 0.76
C THR A 482 20.15 -30.38 -0.23
N PHE A 483 20.10 -30.03 -1.52
CA PHE A 483 20.99 -30.54 -2.55
C PHE A 483 22.08 -29.52 -2.85
N GLY A 484 23.34 -29.86 -2.60
CA GLY A 484 24.43 -28.89 -2.59
C GLY A 484 24.33 -27.92 -1.41
N GLY A 485 25.06 -26.81 -1.50
CA GLY A 485 25.21 -25.83 -0.40
C GLY A 485 26.38 -26.11 0.53
N ASP A 486 26.91 -27.33 0.48
CA ASP A 486 27.97 -27.86 1.35
C ASP A 486 29.31 -28.06 0.62
N THR A 487 29.43 -27.48 -0.59
CA THR A 487 30.64 -27.54 -1.42
C THR A 487 31.24 -26.16 -1.61
N ALA A 488 32.55 -26.07 -1.85
CA ALA A 488 33.16 -24.83 -2.33
C ALA A 488 32.66 -24.49 -3.75
N ARG A 489 32.80 -23.22 -4.12
CA ARG A 489 32.45 -22.75 -5.47
C ARG A 489 33.29 -23.47 -6.54
N PRO A 490 32.70 -23.86 -7.68
CA PRO A 490 33.47 -24.32 -8.82
C PRO A 490 34.38 -23.18 -9.30
N ILE A 491 35.68 -23.47 -9.38
CA ILE A 491 36.67 -22.54 -9.91
C ILE A 491 36.59 -22.56 -11.43
N TRP A 492 36.24 -21.44 -12.03
CA TRP A 492 36.17 -21.24 -13.47
C TRP A 492 37.26 -20.27 -13.92
N ASN A 493 38.32 -20.82 -14.51
CA ASN A 493 39.38 -20.06 -15.16
C ASN A 493 38.97 -19.77 -16.60
N GLY A 494 38.34 -18.63 -16.84
CA GLY A 494 37.71 -18.38 -18.14
C GLY A 494 36.92 -17.09 -18.24
N ARG A 495 35.97 -17.08 -19.19
CA ARG A 495 34.99 -16.00 -19.34
C ARG A 495 33.68 -16.50 -19.96
N LEU A 496 32.59 -15.79 -19.68
CA LEU A 496 31.28 -15.97 -20.27
C LEU A 496 31.05 -14.93 -21.37
N LEU A 497 30.69 -15.38 -22.58
CA LEU A 497 30.22 -14.53 -23.67
C LEU A 497 28.76 -14.86 -23.99
N ALA A 498 27.91 -13.85 -24.12
CA ALA A 498 26.54 -14.02 -24.58
C ALA A 498 26.09 -12.83 -25.43
N SER A 499 25.29 -13.08 -26.46
CA SER A 499 24.79 -11.99 -27.30
C SER A 499 23.42 -12.29 -27.88
N ASN A 500 22.52 -11.29 -27.85
CA ASN A 500 21.19 -11.35 -28.46
C ASN A 500 20.34 -12.54 -27.99
N ILE A 501 20.37 -12.83 -26.68
CA ILE A 501 19.51 -13.85 -26.06
C ILE A 501 18.66 -13.24 -24.94
N PRO A 502 17.41 -13.68 -24.74
CA PRO A 502 16.53 -13.11 -23.73
C PRO A 502 17.04 -13.14 -22.29
N SER A 503 17.72 -14.20 -21.85
CA SER A 503 18.05 -14.36 -20.43
C SER A 503 19.36 -15.11 -20.17
N VAL A 504 20.14 -14.60 -19.22
CA VAL A 504 21.34 -15.24 -18.66
C VAL A 504 21.30 -15.14 -17.14
N GLN A 505 21.50 -16.26 -16.45
CA GLN A 505 21.63 -16.29 -15.00
C GLN A 505 22.90 -17.04 -14.59
N LEU A 506 23.66 -16.52 -13.62
CA LEU A 506 24.90 -17.12 -13.12
C LEU A 506 25.00 -16.99 -11.59
N THR A 507 25.03 -18.13 -10.90
CA THR A 507 24.99 -18.15 -9.42
C THR A 507 26.07 -19.03 -8.79
N GLY A 508 26.89 -18.43 -7.92
CA GLY A 508 27.78 -19.13 -6.99
C GLY A 508 29.13 -19.63 -7.56
N TYR A 509 29.69 -19.00 -8.59
CA TYR A 509 30.97 -19.40 -9.18
C TYR A 509 32.16 -18.63 -8.60
N ASP A 510 33.36 -19.23 -8.60
CA ASP A 510 34.63 -18.52 -8.41
C ASP A 510 35.27 -18.33 -9.79
N ILE A 511 35.13 -17.14 -10.35
CA ILE A 511 35.50 -16.81 -11.73
C ILE A 511 36.83 -16.08 -11.73
N ARG A 512 37.82 -16.69 -12.37
CA ARG A 512 39.18 -16.18 -12.43
C ARG A 512 39.55 -15.87 -13.87
N THR A 513 39.93 -14.62 -14.15
CA THR A 513 40.20 -14.19 -15.52
C THR A 513 41.49 -13.39 -15.59
N THR A 514 42.39 -13.80 -16.48
CA THR A 514 43.65 -13.09 -16.82
C THR A 514 43.64 -12.52 -18.24
N VAL A 515 42.55 -12.74 -18.99
CA VAL A 515 42.39 -12.35 -20.40
C VAL A 515 41.55 -11.07 -20.51
N LEU A 516 41.92 -10.19 -21.44
CA LEU A 516 41.23 -8.91 -21.69
C LEU A 516 39.74 -9.10 -22.06
N GLY A 517 38.90 -8.11 -21.73
CA GLY A 517 37.50 -8.04 -22.17
C GLY A 517 36.44 -8.52 -21.17
N GLY A 518 36.79 -8.65 -19.88
CA GLY A 518 35.88 -8.98 -18.78
C GLY A 518 35.66 -10.48 -18.56
N SER A 519 35.30 -10.84 -17.32
CA SER A 519 34.93 -12.22 -16.95
C SER A 519 33.56 -12.60 -17.48
N ILE A 520 32.65 -11.63 -17.55
CA ILE A 520 31.34 -11.75 -18.17
C ILE A 520 31.21 -10.62 -19.17
N ASN A 521 31.04 -10.96 -20.44
CA ASN A 521 30.88 -9.99 -21.51
C ASN A 521 29.61 -10.32 -22.29
N VAL A 522 28.62 -9.45 -22.16
CA VAL A 522 27.29 -9.70 -22.69
C VAL A 522 26.77 -8.52 -23.50
N GLN A 523 26.06 -8.84 -24.57
CA GLN A 523 25.50 -7.85 -25.48
C GLN A 523 24.01 -8.12 -25.76
N ASN A 524 23.17 -7.09 -25.62
CA ASN A 524 21.73 -7.15 -25.90
C ASN A 524 21.03 -8.31 -25.17
N ILE A 525 21.31 -8.46 -23.88
CA ILE A 525 20.62 -9.42 -23.01
C ILE A 525 19.46 -8.71 -22.33
N GLN A 526 18.25 -9.25 -22.41
CA GLN A 526 17.08 -8.61 -21.82
C GLN A 526 17.03 -8.81 -20.30
N ASN A 527 17.43 -9.98 -19.80
CA ASN A 527 17.45 -10.29 -18.37
C ASN A 527 18.81 -10.88 -17.98
N LEU A 528 19.60 -10.16 -17.21
CA LEU A 528 20.91 -10.61 -16.71
C LEU A 528 20.89 -10.69 -15.19
N VAL A 529 21.10 -11.88 -14.62
CA VAL A 529 21.15 -12.07 -13.16
C VAL A 529 22.47 -12.71 -12.77
N ILE A 530 23.28 -12.00 -11.99
CA ILE A 530 24.60 -12.46 -11.54
C ILE A 530 24.65 -12.38 -10.02
N THR A 531 24.66 -13.54 -9.35
CA THR A 531 24.52 -13.60 -7.88
C THR A 531 25.52 -14.50 -7.18
N GLU A 532 25.97 -14.10 -5.99
CA GLU A 532 26.79 -14.94 -5.08
C GLU A 532 28.15 -15.39 -5.66
N ASN A 533 28.64 -14.74 -6.72
CA ASN A 533 29.90 -15.10 -7.37
C ASN A 533 31.10 -14.40 -6.73
N LEU A 534 32.27 -15.03 -6.84
CA LEU A 534 33.56 -14.43 -6.57
C LEU A 534 34.24 -14.13 -7.91
N PHE A 535 34.68 -12.89 -8.10
CA PHE A 535 35.46 -12.47 -9.24
C PHE A 535 36.89 -12.16 -8.79
N ASP A 536 37.86 -12.89 -9.33
CA ASP A 536 39.29 -12.60 -9.22
C ASP A 536 39.82 -12.26 -10.61
N VAL A 537 39.84 -10.98 -10.93
CA VAL A 537 40.15 -10.48 -12.28
C VAL A 537 41.50 -9.81 -12.27
N ASN A 538 42.45 -10.30 -13.06
CA ASN A 538 43.82 -9.79 -13.14
C ASN A 538 44.18 -9.46 -14.58
N THR A 539 43.45 -8.52 -15.18
CA THR A 539 43.60 -8.10 -16.58
C THR A 539 44.40 -6.79 -16.72
N GLY A 540 44.52 -6.02 -15.64
CA GLY A 540 45.19 -4.72 -15.60
C GLY A 540 44.28 -3.53 -15.92
N LYS A 541 44.62 -2.35 -15.42
CA LYS A 541 43.77 -1.13 -15.44
C LYS A 541 43.52 -0.51 -16.84
N TYR A 542 44.10 -1.06 -17.91
CA TYR A 542 44.01 -0.52 -19.28
C TYR A 542 43.52 -1.54 -20.31
N ALA A 543 42.96 -2.66 -19.84
CA ALA A 543 42.68 -3.86 -20.62
C ALA A 543 41.40 -3.86 -21.47
N GLY A 544 40.52 -2.86 -21.33
CA GLY A 544 39.17 -2.85 -21.89
C GLY A 544 38.21 -3.79 -21.15
N GLY A 545 37.08 -3.25 -20.68
CA GLY A 545 35.98 -3.98 -20.04
C GLY A 545 36.06 -4.09 -18.50
N GLY A 546 34.90 -4.21 -17.86
CA GLY A 546 34.77 -4.52 -16.43
C GLY A 546 34.80 -6.03 -16.15
N ALA A 547 34.87 -6.44 -14.88
CA ALA A 547 34.71 -7.87 -14.51
C ALA A 547 33.37 -8.40 -15.06
N ILE A 548 32.32 -7.58 -14.95
CA ILE A 548 31.08 -7.72 -15.69
C ILE A 548 31.00 -6.54 -16.67
N TYR A 549 30.82 -6.84 -17.96
CA TYR A 549 30.62 -5.86 -19.01
C TYR A 549 29.34 -6.18 -19.79
N SER A 550 28.36 -5.27 -19.71
CA SER A 550 27.07 -5.40 -20.39
C SER A 550 26.85 -4.23 -21.35
N THR A 551 26.47 -4.51 -22.60
CA THR A 551 26.14 -3.49 -23.60
C THR A 551 24.76 -3.73 -24.20
N SER A 552 23.91 -2.70 -24.20
CA SER A 552 22.60 -2.72 -24.85
C SER A 552 22.56 -1.70 -25.99
N ASN A 553 22.18 -2.16 -27.18
CA ASN A 553 22.16 -1.37 -28.42
C ASN A 553 20.77 -1.40 -29.08
N GLY A 554 20.57 -0.57 -30.09
CA GLY A 554 19.34 -0.52 -30.87
C GLY A 554 18.13 -0.13 -30.03
N ASN A 555 17.13 -1.01 -29.96
CA ASN A 555 15.91 -0.83 -29.16
C ASN A 555 15.79 -1.82 -27.99
N THR A 556 16.93 -2.38 -27.55
CA THR A 556 16.94 -3.39 -26.49
C THR A 556 16.55 -2.78 -25.14
N HIS A 557 15.64 -3.43 -24.42
CA HIS A 557 15.41 -3.19 -23.00
C HIS A 557 16.11 -4.27 -22.19
N SER A 558 16.95 -3.87 -21.24
CA SER A 558 17.74 -4.77 -20.39
C SER A 558 17.48 -4.51 -18.92
N GLU A 559 17.09 -5.55 -18.21
CA GLU A 559 17.00 -5.63 -16.75
C GLU A 559 18.21 -6.42 -16.23
N ILE A 560 19.01 -5.78 -15.37
CA ILE A 560 20.27 -6.34 -14.87
C ILE A 560 20.25 -6.34 -13.33
N ASP A 561 20.49 -7.49 -12.74
CA ASP A 561 20.63 -7.67 -11.29
C ASP A 561 22.00 -8.28 -10.97
N ILE A 562 22.80 -7.54 -10.21
CA ILE A 562 24.12 -7.96 -9.75
C ILE A 562 24.14 -7.86 -8.22
N THR A 563 23.92 -8.99 -7.55
CA THR A 563 23.67 -9.00 -6.10
C THR A 563 24.55 -10.00 -5.35
N GLY A 564 25.11 -9.56 -4.22
CA GLY A 564 25.85 -10.44 -3.30
C GLY A 564 27.14 -11.03 -3.87
N ASN A 565 27.76 -10.38 -4.86
CA ASN A 565 29.02 -10.82 -5.44
C ASN A 565 30.21 -10.15 -4.73
N ARG A 566 31.38 -10.77 -4.83
CA ARG A 566 32.65 -10.20 -4.37
C ARG A 566 33.62 -10.03 -5.54
N PHE A 567 34.21 -8.85 -5.66
CA PHE A 567 35.15 -8.48 -6.71
C PHE A 567 36.52 -8.18 -6.11
N THR A 568 37.55 -8.86 -6.60
CA THR A 568 38.95 -8.73 -6.19
C THR A 568 39.86 -8.65 -7.41
N GLY A 569 41.15 -8.32 -7.20
CA GLY A 569 42.15 -8.24 -8.26
C GLY A 569 42.32 -6.85 -8.86
N ILE A 570 42.73 -6.78 -10.14
CA ILE A 570 43.01 -5.57 -10.91
C ILE A 570 42.32 -5.63 -12.29
N THR A 571 41.36 -4.73 -12.51
CA THR A 571 40.66 -4.55 -13.80
C THR A 571 40.27 -3.08 -14.01
N ILE A 572 39.65 -2.73 -15.15
CA ILE A 572 39.15 -1.37 -15.38
C ILE A 572 37.96 -1.11 -14.46
N ASP A 573 36.89 -1.89 -14.53
CA ASP A 573 35.72 -1.68 -13.69
C ASP A 573 35.28 -2.98 -13.03
N GLY A 574 34.66 -2.92 -11.85
CA GLY A 574 33.98 -4.08 -11.28
C GLY A 574 32.79 -4.45 -12.17
N VAL A 575 31.86 -3.51 -12.31
CA VAL A 575 30.70 -3.60 -13.20
C VAL A 575 30.73 -2.44 -14.17
N ALA A 576 30.64 -2.73 -15.46
CA ALA A 576 30.52 -1.73 -16.51
C ALA A 576 29.27 -1.99 -17.37
N VAL A 577 28.45 -0.95 -17.53
CA VAL A 577 27.20 -1.00 -18.30
C VAL A 577 27.16 0.13 -19.30
N GLU A 578 26.83 -0.21 -20.54
CA GLU A 578 26.67 0.75 -21.62
C GLU A 578 25.30 0.62 -22.29
N SER A 579 24.65 1.76 -22.49
CA SER A 579 23.44 1.89 -23.29
C SER A 579 23.77 2.74 -24.51
N ARG A 580 23.36 2.28 -25.69
CA ARG A 580 23.61 2.93 -26.99
C ARG A 580 22.35 2.93 -27.84
N ASP A 581 22.24 3.88 -28.75
CA ASP A 581 21.05 4.11 -29.56
C ASP A 581 19.80 4.35 -28.69
N THR A 582 18.63 3.87 -29.08
CA THR A 582 17.40 4.01 -28.28
C THR A 582 17.23 2.88 -27.25
N ALA A 583 18.34 2.26 -26.81
CA ALA A 583 18.29 1.20 -25.81
C ALA A 583 17.97 1.76 -24.42
N SER A 584 17.45 0.89 -23.55
CA SER A 584 17.16 1.22 -22.17
C SER A 584 17.69 0.13 -21.24
N VAL A 585 18.35 0.53 -20.17
CA VAL A 585 18.88 -0.38 -19.15
C VAL A 585 18.35 0.01 -17.78
N VAL A 586 17.82 -0.96 -17.06
CA VAL A 586 17.53 -0.87 -15.63
C VAL A 586 18.49 -1.80 -14.92
N ILE A 587 19.29 -1.28 -14.00
CA ILE A 587 20.29 -2.06 -13.28
C ILE A 587 20.23 -1.86 -11.77
N SER A 588 20.25 -2.97 -11.04
CA SER A 588 20.49 -3.03 -9.60
C SER A 588 21.87 -3.62 -9.32
N VAL A 589 22.68 -2.93 -8.51
CA VAL A 589 23.94 -3.44 -7.97
C VAL A 589 23.85 -3.37 -6.46
N ALA A 590 23.54 -4.50 -5.82
CA ALA A 590 23.17 -4.53 -4.40
C ALA A 590 24.02 -5.49 -3.56
N GLY A 591 24.44 -5.04 -2.37
CA GLY A 591 25.10 -5.90 -1.38
C GLY A 591 26.40 -6.55 -1.85
N ASN A 592 27.11 -5.93 -2.81
CA ASN A 592 28.37 -6.46 -3.33
C ASN A 592 29.58 -5.93 -2.54
N GLU A 593 30.66 -6.71 -2.54
CA GLU A 593 31.95 -6.32 -1.97
C GLU A 593 32.99 -6.08 -3.07
N PHE A 594 33.53 -4.87 -3.16
CA PHE A 594 34.61 -4.50 -4.08
C PHE A 594 35.91 -4.27 -3.28
N ASP A 595 36.87 -5.16 -3.42
CA ASP A 595 38.10 -5.23 -2.61
C ASP A 595 39.34 -5.38 -3.50
N GLY A 596 39.43 -4.56 -4.55
CA GLY A 596 40.46 -4.64 -5.59
C GLY A 596 40.92 -3.27 -6.09
N ASN A 597 41.78 -3.25 -7.10
CA ASN A 597 42.24 -2.01 -7.74
C ASN A 597 41.51 -1.82 -9.07
N PHE A 598 40.63 -0.83 -9.10
CA PHE A 598 39.76 -0.55 -10.22
C PHE A 598 39.94 0.90 -10.72
N SER A 599 39.49 1.18 -11.92
CA SER A 599 39.07 2.53 -12.29
C SER A 599 37.77 2.87 -11.58
N SER A 600 36.75 2.03 -11.68
CA SER A 600 35.48 2.18 -10.96
C SER A 600 34.95 0.87 -10.40
N ALA A 601 34.31 0.88 -9.23
CA ALA A 601 33.53 -0.28 -8.80
C ALA A 601 32.34 -0.48 -9.74
N PHE A 602 31.68 0.63 -10.10
CA PHE A 602 30.64 0.68 -11.10
C PHE A 602 30.87 1.83 -12.08
N TYR A 603 30.73 1.52 -13.37
CA TYR A 603 30.79 2.46 -14.48
C TYR A 603 29.54 2.32 -15.34
N GLY A 604 28.77 3.39 -15.49
CA GLY A 604 27.66 3.45 -16.44
C GLY A 604 27.88 4.53 -17.51
N SER A 605 27.47 4.23 -18.74
CA SER A 605 27.61 5.14 -19.87
C SER A 605 26.40 5.10 -20.80
N ALA A 606 25.67 6.23 -20.88
CA ALA A 606 24.58 6.46 -21.82
C ALA A 606 24.99 7.62 -22.74
N ASN A 607 25.62 7.33 -23.88
CA ASN A 607 26.37 8.35 -24.65
C ASN A 607 26.08 8.34 -26.14
N VAL A 608 25.04 7.64 -26.62
CA VAL A 608 24.77 7.54 -28.06
C VAL A 608 23.26 7.58 -28.31
N THR A 609 22.79 8.61 -29.01
CA THR A 609 21.47 8.70 -29.68
C THR A 609 20.25 8.35 -28.79
N ALA A 610 20.02 9.11 -27.73
CA ALA A 610 18.83 8.98 -26.87
C ALA A 610 18.71 7.65 -26.08
N SER A 611 19.84 7.13 -25.64
CA SER A 611 19.93 5.95 -24.77
C SER A 611 19.51 6.26 -23.34
N ASN A 612 19.06 5.25 -22.59
CA ASN A 612 18.62 5.42 -21.21
C ASN A 612 19.27 4.39 -20.27
N ILE A 613 19.69 4.85 -19.09
CA ILE A 613 20.08 4.00 -17.95
C ILE A 613 19.39 4.49 -16.68
N ALA A 614 18.78 3.57 -15.94
CA ALA A 614 18.36 3.78 -14.55
C ALA A 614 19.14 2.79 -13.68
N ALA A 615 19.95 3.31 -12.74
CA ALA A 615 20.79 2.49 -11.88
C ALA A 615 20.47 2.72 -10.40
N THR A 616 20.36 1.63 -9.64
CA THR A 616 20.30 1.65 -8.17
C THR A 616 21.52 0.92 -7.63
N LEU A 617 22.36 1.62 -6.87
CA LEU A 617 23.58 1.10 -6.25
C LEU A 617 23.39 1.11 -4.74
N GLU A 618 23.12 -0.05 -4.14
CA GLU A 618 22.67 -0.12 -2.74
C GLU A 618 23.49 -1.07 -1.87
N GLY A 619 23.86 -0.65 -0.65
CA GLY A 619 24.41 -1.56 0.35
C GLY A 619 25.78 -2.17 -0.01
N ASN A 620 26.50 -1.60 -0.98
CA ASN A 620 27.78 -2.12 -1.43
C ASN A 620 28.92 -1.64 -0.52
N THR A 621 30.00 -2.42 -0.45
CA THR A 621 31.21 -2.08 0.31
C THR A 621 32.42 -1.98 -0.60
N LEU A 622 33.13 -0.85 -0.58
CA LEU A 622 34.30 -0.56 -1.42
C LEU A 622 35.52 -0.32 -0.53
N ARG A 623 36.54 -1.19 -0.58
CA ARG A 623 37.74 -1.15 0.30
C ARG A 623 39.07 -0.95 -0.44
N GLY A 624 39.08 -1.09 -1.76
CA GLY A 624 40.30 -1.06 -2.56
C GLY A 624 40.76 0.33 -3.03
N SER A 625 41.43 0.38 -4.19
CA SER A 625 41.92 1.62 -4.81
C SER A 625 41.16 1.90 -6.10
N TYR A 626 40.74 3.14 -6.29
CA TYR A 626 39.83 3.53 -7.36
C TYR A 626 40.26 4.84 -8.03
N SER A 627 39.92 4.99 -9.32
CA SER A 627 39.81 6.33 -9.89
C SER A 627 38.54 6.99 -9.37
N ASN A 628 37.38 6.34 -9.49
CA ASN A 628 36.13 6.76 -8.86
C ASN A 628 35.46 5.54 -8.20
N GLY A 629 34.67 5.68 -7.15
CA GLY A 629 33.91 4.55 -6.63
C GLY A 629 32.81 4.17 -7.62
N PHE A 630 31.85 5.07 -7.79
CA PHE A 630 30.79 4.96 -8.80
C PHE A 630 30.87 6.11 -9.79
N PHE A 631 30.79 5.76 -11.07
CA PHE A 631 30.89 6.72 -12.17
C PHE A 631 29.68 6.66 -13.09
N HIS A 632 29.10 7.83 -13.32
CA HIS A 632 28.03 8.07 -14.27
C HIS A 632 28.55 8.99 -15.37
N GLY A 633 28.52 8.51 -16.64
CA GLY A 633 28.73 9.33 -17.84
C GLY A 633 27.49 9.39 -18.74
N SER A 634 27.05 10.58 -19.12
CA SER A 634 25.94 10.77 -20.08
C SER A 634 26.19 11.87 -21.12
N GLY A 635 25.74 11.65 -22.36
CA GLY A 635 25.89 12.58 -23.49
C GLY A 635 24.95 12.25 -24.67
N ASP A 636 25.06 13.02 -25.75
CA ASP A 636 24.32 12.83 -27.01
C ASP A 636 22.80 12.63 -26.83
N ASN A 637 22.19 13.48 -26.00
CA ASN A 637 20.75 13.45 -25.68
C ASN A 637 20.28 12.17 -24.96
N SER A 638 21.18 11.52 -24.23
CA SER A 638 20.87 10.30 -23.45
C SER A 638 20.63 10.62 -21.99
N HIS A 639 19.80 9.81 -21.32
CA HIS A 639 19.52 9.96 -19.90
C HIS A 639 20.18 8.87 -19.08
N PHE A 640 20.78 9.26 -17.96
CA PHE A 640 21.27 8.32 -16.98
C PHE A 640 20.90 8.81 -15.58
N ASN A 641 19.93 8.13 -14.97
CA ASN A 641 19.55 8.35 -13.59
C ASN A 641 20.25 7.32 -12.70
N MET A 642 20.88 7.78 -11.61
CA MET A 642 21.64 6.91 -10.72
C MET A 642 21.33 7.27 -9.26
N ASP A 643 20.87 6.28 -8.50
CA ASP A 643 20.68 6.38 -7.06
C ASP A 643 21.75 5.56 -6.34
N VAL A 644 22.33 6.13 -5.28
CA VAL A 644 23.43 5.58 -4.50
C VAL A 644 23.05 5.59 -3.03
N LEU A 645 22.69 4.42 -2.50
CA LEU A 645 22.01 4.28 -1.22
C LEU A 645 22.79 3.38 -0.26
N SER A 646 23.04 3.84 0.96
CA SER A 646 23.53 2.99 2.06
C SER A 646 24.85 2.24 1.77
N ASN A 647 25.73 2.81 0.94
CA ASN A 647 27.02 2.18 0.60
C ASN A 647 28.13 2.61 1.56
N THR A 648 29.15 1.75 1.70
CA THR A 648 30.36 2.05 2.49
C THR A 648 31.57 2.21 1.57
N PHE A 649 32.19 3.39 1.60
CA PHE A 649 33.41 3.74 0.88
C PHE A 649 34.58 3.88 1.87
N ALA A 650 35.40 2.85 1.99
CA ALA A 650 36.52 2.76 2.94
C ALA A 650 37.91 2.69 2.25
N GLY A 651 37.95 2.75 0.93
CA GLY A 651 39.18 2.66 0.11
C GLY A 651 39.89 3.98 -0.18
N THR A 652 40.74 3.98 -1.20
CA THR A 652 41.39 5.19 -1.75
C THR A 652 40.78 5.53 -3.11
N PHE A 653 40.31 6.77 -3.29
CA PHE A 653 39.59 7.23 -4.47
C PHE A 653 40.28 8.49 -5.02
N LEU A 654 41.07 8.34 -6.09
CA LEU A 654 41.86 9.45 -6.63
C LEU A 654 41.02 10.59 -7.21
N GLY A 655 39.84 10.26 -7.73
CA GLY A 655 38.85 11.17 -8.31
C GLY A 655 37.73 11.44 -7.32
N ALA A 656 36.66 10.65 -7.35
CA ALA A 656 35.57 10.80 -6.38
C ALA A 656 35.03 9.48 -5.84
N GLY A 657 34.44 9.46 -4.64
CA GLY A 657 33.65 8.33 -4.18
C GLY A 657 32.46 8.09 -5.11
N ILE A 658 31.70 9.14 -5.39
CA ILE A 658 30.59 9.14 -6.35
C ILE A 658 30.78 10.29 -7.33
N ARG A 659 30.66 10.01 -8.64
CA ARG A 659 30.76 11.03 -9.69
C ARG A 659 29.60 10.97 -10.66
N TYR A 660 28.83 12.07 -10.70
CA TYR A 660 27.90 12.38 -11.78
C TYR A 660 28.63 13.25 -12.80
N ASN A 661 28.69 12.80 -14.05
CA ASN A 661 29.34 13.52 -15.14
C ASN A 661 28.43 13.58 -16.37
N ASN A 662 27.90 14.75 -16.66
CA ASN A 662 26.94 14.97 -17.73
C ASN A 662 27.48 15.97 -18.75
N SER A 663 27.55 15.60 -20.03
CA SER A 663 28.07 16.45 -21.11
C SER A 663 27.04 17.01 -22.09
N GLU A 664 25.98 16.27 -22.47
CA GLU A 664 24.99 16.81 -23.43
C GLU A 664 23.64 16.11 -23.24
N VAL A 665 22.65 16.86 -22.76
CA VAL A 665 21.26 16.38 -22.61
C VAL A 665 20.32 17.46 -23.10
N VAL A 666 19.49 17.16 -24.11
CA VAL A 666 18.45 18.08 -24.57
C VAL A 666 17.13 17.70 -23.89
N GLY A 667 16.63 18.57 -23.01
CA GLY A 667 15.34 18.35 -22.35
C GLY A 667 15.46 18.08 -20.86
N THR A 668 15.14 16.86 -20.39
CA THR A 668 15.02 16.57 -18.96
C THR A 668 16.39 16.36 -18.29
N PRO A 669 16.64 16.91 -17.08
CA PRO A 669 17.89 16.69 -16.36
C PRO A 669 18.07 15.22 -15.99
N ASN A 670 19.33 14.78 -15.91
CA ASN A 670 19.62 13.52 -15.24
C ASN A 670 19.44 13.68 -13.73
N THR A 671 18.81 12.69 -13.11
CA THR A 671 18.48 12.72 -11.69
C THR A 671 19.31 11.76 -10.86
N GLY A 672 19.44 12.02 -9.57
CA GLY A 672 20.01 11.04 -8.65
C GLY A 672 19.78 11.37 -7.19
N LEU A 673 19.78 10.33 -6.36
CA LEU A 673 19.74 10.41 -4.91
C LEU A 673 21.01 9.77 -4.33
N VAL A 674 21.74 10.51 -3.50
CA VAL A 674 22.88 10.02 -2.73
C VAL A 674 22.50 10.10 -1.25
N GLN A 675 22.18 8.94 -0.66
CA GLN A 675 21.64 8.88 0.70
C GLN A 675 22.22 7.76 1.56
N GLY A 676 22.44 8.03 2.85
CA GLY A 676 22.80 7.01 3.83
C GLY A 676 24.21 6.43 3.65
N ASN A 677 25.07 7.04 2.83
CA ASN A 677 26.38 6.50 2.51
C ASN A 677 27.43 6.91 3.56
N VAL A 678 28.40 6.03 3.77
CA VAL A 678 29.52 6.24 4.71
C VAL A 678 30.83 6.34 3.93
N PHE A 679 31.52 7.47 4.03
CA PHE A 679 32.80 7.75 3.40
C PHE A 679 33.90 7.89 4.47
N SER A 680 34.73 6.86 4.63
CA SER A 680 35.77 6.78 5.68
C SER A 680 37.20 6.64 5.15
N GLY A 681 37.36 6.52 3.83
CA GLY A 681 38.65 6.38 3.15
C GLY A 681 39.37 7.69 2.80
N THR A 682 40.17 7.68 1.74
CA THR A 682 40.83 8.87 1.18
C THR A 682 40.24 9.21 -0.19
N PHE A 683 39.89 10.46 -0.42
CA PHE A 683 39.15 10.89 -1.61
C PHE A 683 39.76 12.15 -2.21
N GLY A 684 39.67 12.28 -3.54
CA GLY A 684 39.57 13.60 -4.15
C GLY A 684 38.27 14.24 -3.66
N ASP A 685 37.15 13.89 -4.28
CA ASP A 685 35.83 14.36 -3.85
C ASP A 685 35.03 13.21 -3.21
N GLY A 686 34.27 13.46 -2.14
CA GLY A 686 33.32 12.46 -1.63
C GLY A 686 32.22 12.24 -2.68
N VAL A 687 31.50 13.31 -3.00
CA VAL A 687 30.51 13.37 -4.07
C VAL A 687 30.85 14.51 -5.04
N LEU A 688 30.98 14.20 -6.33
CA LEU A 688 31.20 15.16 -7.41
C LEU A 688 30.00 15.21 -8.36
N LEU A 689 29.39 16.38 -8.47
CA LEU A 689 28.36 16.70 -9.45
C LEU A 689 28.97 17.61 -10.53
N ALA A 690 29.16 17.07 -11.73
CA ALA A 690 29.81 17.78 -12.83
C ALA A 690 28.91 17.86 -14.07
N ALA A 691 28.56 19.08 -14.47
CA ALA A 691 27.89 19.35 -15.75
C ALA A 691 28.87 20.06 -16.69
N HIS A 692 29.00 19.52 -17.89
CA HIS A 692 29.91 19.94 -18.94
C HIS A 692 29.10 20.30 -20.20
N PHE A 693 29.58 21.27 -20.98
CA PHE A 693 29.03 21.75 -22.27
C PHE A 693 27.61 22.34 -22.24
N ASP A 694 27.17 22.82 -23.41
CA ASP A 694 26.13 23.87 -23.56
C ASP A 694 24.70 23.45 -23.14
N THR A 695 24.47 22.18 -22.81
CA THR A 695 23.14 21.68 -22.41
C THR A 695 23.16 20.67 -21.26
N GLY A 696 24.31 20.31 -20.70
CA GLY A 696 24.39 19.33 -19.61
C GLY A 696 23.59 19.76 -18.39
N SER A 697 22.66 18.90 -17.92
CA SER A 697 21.72 19.25 -16.84
C SER A 697 21.62 18.13 -15.79
N LEU A 698 21.86 18.49 -14.51
CA LEU A 698 21.79 17.57 -13.37
C LEU A 698 20.78 18.04 -12.34
N ASN A 699 20.05 17.10 -11.73
CA ASN A 699 19.21 17.32 -10.55
C ASN A 699 19.48 16.24 -9.50
N VAL A 700 20.34 16.53 -8.52
CA VAL A 700 20.83 15.52 -7.58
C VAL A 700 20.61 15.95 -6.13
N THR A 701 20.10 15.03 -5.31
CA THR A 701 19.99 15.19 -3.86
C THR A 701 21.10 14.41 -3.18
N VAL A 702 21.83 15.07 -2.28
CA VAL A 702 22.88 14.51 -1.44
C VAL A 702 22.46 14.74 0.01
N THR A 703 21.94 13.70 0.66
CA THR A 703 21.35 13.84 2.00
C THR A 703 21.72 12.71 2.95
N ASP A 704 21.83 12.99 4.24
CA ASP A 704 22.03 11.96 5.27
C ASP A 704 23.25 11.06 4.99
N ASN A 705 24.38 11.65 4.59
CA ASN A 705 25.63 10.93 4.39
C ASN A 705 26.67 11.30 5.46
N GLU A 706 27.55 10.35 5.78
CA GLU A 706 28.64 10.52 6.74
C GLU A 706 30.00 10.57 6.02
N PHE A 707 30.77 11.63 6.25
CA PHE A 707 32.10 11.84 5.70
C PHE A 707 33.12 11.97 6.84
N SER A 708 33.87 10.90 7.13
CA SER A 708 34.81 10.82 8.25
C SER A 708 36.27 10.56 7.83
N GLY A 709 36.53 10.37 6.53
CA GLY A 709 37.86 10.18 5.95
C GLY A 709 38.65 11.47 5.62
N THR A 710 39.57 11.39 4.65
CA THR A 710 40.32 12.54 4.12
C THR A 710 39.84 12.90 2.73
N PHE A 711 39.57 14.19 2.46
CA PHE A 711 38.96 14.65 1.23
C PHE A 711 39.64 15.93 0.72
N ARG A 712 39.69 16.10 -0.60
CA ARG A 712 39.76 17.45 -1.17
C ARG A 712 38.44 18.16 -0.88
N TYR A 713 37.32 17.63 -1.38
CA TYR A 713 36.00 18.19 -1.09
C TYR A 713 35.03 17.10 -0.61
N GLY A 714 34.21 17.39 0.41
CA GLY A 714 33.16 16.45 0.83
C GLY A 714 32.11 16.34 -0.27
N VAL A 715 31.47 17.46 -0.60
CA VAL A 715 30.53 17.60 -1.73
C VAL A 715 31.01 18.69 -2.66
N ASN A 716 31.18 18.38 -3.96
CA ASN A 716 31.67 19.28 -4.99
C ASN A 716 30.62 19.42 -6.11
N VAL A 717 30.11 20.63 -6.32
CA VAL A 717 29.15 20.97 -7.37
C VAL A 717 29.85 21.86 -8.40
N ASN A 718 29.95 21.42 -9.64
CA ASN A 718 30.80 22.06 -10.63
C ASN A 718 30.15 22.18 -12.02
N THR A 719 30.01 23.42 -12.51
CA THR A 719 29.71 23.70 -13.92
C THR A 719 30.94 24.28 -14.62
N LEU A 720 31.28 23.75 -15.81
CA LEU A 720 32.52 24.15 -16.52
C LEU A 720 32.31 25.10 -17.72
N LEU A 721 31.12 25.12 -18.32
CA LEU A 721 30.87 25.85 -19.57
C LEU A 721 29.51 26.55 -19.55
N VAL A 722 29.35 27.54 -20.42
CA VAL A 722 28.10 28.29 -20.62
C VAL A 722 27.00 27.33 -21.09
N GLY A 723 25.78 27.43 -20.55
CA GLY A 723 24.65 26.58 -20.93
C GLY A 723 24.42 25.34 -20.05
N SER A 724 25.42 24.90 -19.31
CA SER A 724 25.26 23.83 -18.31
C SER A 724 24.41 24.26 -17.10
N ALA A 725 23.65 23.33 -16.53
CA ALA A 725 22.78 23.56 -15.37
C ALA A 725 22.94 22.47 -14.30
N ILE A 726 23.01 22.86 -13.04
CA ILE A 726 22.94 21.91 -11.91
C ILE A 726 21.92 22.42 -10.90
N ASN A 727 20.98 21.56 -10.53
CA ASN A 727 20.17 21.68 -9.32
C ASN A 727 20.67 20.66 -8.29
N ALA A 728 21.18 21.13 -7.15
CA ALA A 728 21.72 20.28 -6.10
C ALA A 728 20.99 20.53 -4.77
N THR A 729 20.52 19.49 -4.10
CA THR A 729 20.02 19.58 -2.72
C THR A 729 21.01 18.90 -1.80
N ILE A 730 21.64 19.64 -0.89
CA ILE A 730 22.71 19.16 0.00
C ILE A 730 22.26 19.37 1.44
N THR A 731 21.73 18.32 2.06
CA THR A 731 21.05 18.44 3.37
C THR A 731 21.44 17.35 4.35
N GLU A 732 21.42 17.64 5.65
CA GLU A 732 21.54 16.60 6.69
C GLU A 732 22.81 15.73 6.60
N ASN A 733 23.88 16.23 5.95
CA ASN A 733 25.15 15.49 5.87
C ASN A 733 26.02 15.79 7.09
N SER A 734 26.78 14.79 7.54
CA SER A 734 27.75 14.90 8.64
C SER A 734 29.18 14.79 8.09
N LEU A 735 29.97 15.86 8.23
CA LEU A 735 31.34 15.98 7.76
C LEU A 735 32.27 16.16 8.96
N THR A 736 32.93 15.07 9.37
CA THR A 736 33.75 14.98 10.59
C THR A 736 35.23 14.64 10.33
N GLY A 737 35.58 14.34 9.07
CA GLY A 737 36.95 14.04 8.63
C GLY A 737 37.82 15.27 8.37
N ASP A 738 38.85 15.10 7.54
CA ASP A 738 39.77 16.16 7.10
C ASP A 738 39.46 16.58 5.65
N PHE A 739 39.29 17.87 5.40
CA PHE A 739 38.83 18.41 4.12
C PHE A 739 39.67 19.60 3.68
N ASN A 740 39.82 19.82 2.37
CA ASN A 740 40.19 21.17 1.90
C ASN A 740 39.00 22.11 2.01
N SER A 741 37.82 21.69 1.54
CA SER A 741 36.55 22.33 1.86
C SER A 741 35.44 21.31 2.04
N GLY A 742 34.53 21.53 3.00
CA GLY A 742 33.45 20.58 3.28
C GLY A 742 32.46 20.51 2.11
N ILE A 743 31.81 21.63 1.81
CA ILE A 743 30.90 21.79 0.67
C ILE A 743 31.47 22.86 -0.26
N PHE A 744 31.64 22.53 -1.54
CA PHE A 744 32.15 23.44 -2.56
C PHE A 744 31.19 23.53 -3.75
N VAL A 745 30.67 24.72 -4.00
CA VAL A 745 29.89 25.07 -5.19
C VAL A 745 30.75 25.96 -6.08
N ASP A 746 31.10 25.49 -7.28
CA ASP A 746 31.93 26.19 -8.26
C ASP A 746 31.21 26.32 -9.60
N ASN A 747 30.80 27.53 -9.95
CA ASN A 747 30.17 27.83 -11.22
C ASN A 747 31.12 28.58 -12.16
N ARG A 748 31.50 27.96 -13.28
CA ARG A 748 32.44 28.55 -14.26
C ARG A 748 31.83 28.98 -15.58
N GLY A 749 30.51 29.21 -15.61
CA GLY A 749 29.83 29.72 -16.80
C GLY A 749 28.38 29.30 -16.94
N GLY A 750 27.93 28.31 -16.18
CA GLY A 750 26.58 27.77 -16.23
C GLY A 750 25.60 28.40 -15.24
N GLN A 751 24.53 27.65 -14.96
CA GLN A 751 23.56 27.95 -13.93
C GLN A 751 23.65 26.90 -12.81
N VAL A 752 23.87 27.34 -11.58
CA VAL A 752 23.84 26.45 -10.42
C VAL A 752 22.74 26.93 -9.49
N THR A 753 21.81 26.04 -9.16
CA THR A 753 20.88 26.21 -8.05
C THR A 753 21.22 25.17 -7.00
N SER A 754 21.46 25.60 -5.77
CA SER A 754 21.81 24.70 -4.67
C SER A 754 21.02 25.01 -3.42
N THR A 755 20.33 24.01 -2.87
CA THR A 755 19.77 24.09 -1.51
C THR A 755 20.79 23.51 -0.54
N ILE A 756 21.22 24.27 0.47
CA ILE A 756 22.24 23.82 1.43
C ILE A 756 21.73 24.08 2.85
N SER A 757 21.23 23.05 3.53
CA SER A 757 20.65 23.20 4.87
C SER A 757 20.94 22.04 5.81
N ASN A 758 20.92 22.30 7.12
CA ASN A 758 20.98 21.26 8.16
C ASN A 758 22.22 20.34 8.07
N ASN A 759 23.34 20.79 7.51
CA ASN A 759 24.56 19.99 7.47
C ASN A 759 25.41 20.24 8.74
N LEU A 760 26.00 19.18 9.28
CA LEU A 760 26.95 19.24 10.39
C LEU A 760 28.38 19.12 9.87
N LEU A 761 29.16 20.19 9.98
CA LEU A 761 30.55 20.30 9.55
C LEU A 761 31.44 20.47 10.80
N ASN A 762 31.88 19.35 11.37
CA ASN A 762 32.66 19.27 12.62
C ASN A 762 34.05 18.62 12.41
N GLY A 763 34.57 18.67 11.19
CA GLY A 763 35.89 18.15 10.80
C GLY A 763 37.02 19.18 10.85
N THR A 764 38.14 18.87 10.21
CA THR A 764 39.20 19.87 9.92
C THR A 764 39.05 20.36 8.49
N PHE A 765 39.15 21.67 8.26
CA PHE A 765 39.04 22.29 6.94
C PHE A 765 40.26 23.17 6.65
N ASP A 766 41.10 22.79 5.68
CA ASP A 766 42.30 23.58 5.34
C ASP A 766 41.94 25.00 4.89
N ASN A 767 40.82 25.16 4.18
CA ASN A 767 40.34 26.46 3.73
C ASN A 767 38.99 26.80 4.36
N ASN A 768 37.91 26.13 3.95
CA ASN A 768 36.56 26.58 4.32
C ASN A 768 35.61 25.44 4.66
N GLY A 769 34.66 25.69 5.57
CA GLY A 769 33.53 24.79 5.78
C GLY A 769 32.66 24.72 4.52
N ILE A 770 32.10 25.87 4.12
CA ILE A 770 31.28 26.01 2.91
C ILE A 770 31.88 27.07 1.99
N ARG A 771 32.05 26.76 0.71
CA ARG A 771 32.50 27.71 -0.31
C ARG A 771 31.53 27.78 -1.48
N VAL A 772 31.13 29.00 -1.84
CA VAL A 772 30.31 29.31 -3.02
C VAL A 772 31.10 30.21 -3.95
N SER A 773 31.34 29.74 -5.16
CA SER A 773 32.23 30.34 -6.16
C SER A 773 31.50 30.49 -7.48
N SER A 774 31.58 31.67 -8.08
CA SER A 774 31.06 31.92 -9.44
C SER A 774 32.10 32.72 -10.23
N LEU A 775 32.85 32.04 -11.08
CA LEU A 775 34.07 32.56 -11.72
C LEU A 775 33.95 32.47 -13.23
N ILE A 776 33.84 33.61 -13.91
CA ILE A 776 33.83 33.64 -15.37
C ILE A 776 34.84 34.62 -15.93
N SER A 777 35.42 34.24 -17.07
CA SER A 777 36.21 35.12 -17.94
C SER A 777 35.37 35.75 -19.05
N SER A 778 34.19 35.21 -19.39
CA SER A 778 33.25 35.75 -20.40
C SER A 778 31.85 35.12 -20.24
N GLY A 779 30.79 35.83 -20.65
CA GLY A 779 29.39 35.35 -20.52
C GLY A 779 28.71 35.79 -19.22
N SER A 780 27.69 35.05 -18.78
CA SER A 780 27.01 35.24 -17.48
C SER A 780 26.89 33.90 -16.76
N ALA A 781 27.38 33.82 -15.53
CA ALA A 781 27.16 32.68 -14.63
C ALA A 781 26.18 33.11 -13.53
N LEU A 782 25.17 32.28 -13.29
CA LEU A 782 24.18 32.50 -12.23
C LEU A 782 24.30 31.39 -11.19
N THR A 783 24.59 31.76 -9.96
CA THR A 783 24.61 30.82 -8.82
C THR A 783 23.56 31.26 -7.82
N ASN A 784 22.55 30.43 -7.62
CA ASN A 784 21.48 30.62 -6.65
C ASN A 784 21.66 29.61 -5.52
N VAL A 785 21.92 30.07 -4.31
CA VAL A 785 21.89 29.23 -3.11
C VAL A 785 20.61 29.54 -2.34
N THR A 786 19.78 28.52 -2.11
CA THR A 786 18.50 28.63 -1.42
C THR A 786 18.50 27.81 -0.13
N GLY A 787 17.55 28.11 0.76
CA GLY A 787 17.39 27.38 2.02
C GLY A 787 18.66 27.38 2.88
N PHE A 788 19.48 28.44 2.82
CA PHE A 788 20.80 28.46 3.43
C PHE A 788 20.73 28.65 4.96
N GLN A 789 20.33 27.59 5.69
CA GLN A 789 20.00 27.62 7.11
C GLN A 789 20.23 26.27 7.79
N GLY A 790 20.39 26.27 9.12
CA GLY A 790 20.57 25.08 9.95
C GLY A 790 21.93 24.40 9.82
N ASN A 791 22.88 24.96 9.05
CA ASN A 791 24.21 24.37 8.95
C ASN A 791 25.04 24.72 10.20
N ILE A 792 25.72 23.73 10.77
CA ILE A 792 26.57 23.88 11.95
C ILE A 792 28.02 23.63 11.52
N ILE A 793 28.83 24.67 11.46
CA ILE A 793 30.26 24.63 11.14
C ILE A 793 31.03 24.87 12.44
N SER A 794 31.42 23.79 13.10
CA SER A 794 32.13 23.82 14.39
C SER A 794 33.55 23.26 14.33
N GLY A 795 33.92 22.73 13.17
CA GLY A 795 35.26 22.25 12.88
C GLY A 795 36.29 23.37 12.64
N ILE A 796 37.57 23.05 12.75
CA ILE A 796 38.66 24.02 12.57
C ILE A 796 38.70 24.42 11.09
N SER A 797 38.59 25.72 10.78
CA SER A 797 38.66 26.24 9.41
C SER A 797 39.43 27.57 9.32
N GLN A 798 39.90 27.96 8.14
CA GLN A 798 40.37 29.33 7.93
C GLN A 798 39.18 30.30 7.89
N THR A 799 38.18 29.98 7.06
CA THR A 799 36.95 30.75 6.94
C THR A 799 35.77 29.80 7.03
N GLY A 800 34.77 30.09 7.88
CA GLY A 800 33.59 29.24 7.98
C GLY A 800 32.83 29.15 6.64
N ILE A 801 32.42 30.31 6.14
CA ILE A 801 31.67 30.46 4.88
C ILE A 801 32.38 31.45 3.94
N LEU A 802 32.76 31.01 2.75
CA LEU A 802 33.42 31.83 1.73
C LEU A 802 32.55 32.01 0.47
N VAL A 803 32.34 33.26 0.07
CA VAL A 803 31.70 33.61 -1.21
C VAL A 803 32.72 34.29 -2.13
N THR A 804 32.97 33.74 -3.32
CA THR A 804 33.96 34.28 -4.28
C THR A 804 33.34 34.51 -5.65
N ARG A 805 33.69 35.62 -6.29
CA ARG A 805 33.20 35.93 -7.66
C ARG A 805 34.19 36.66 -8.56
N SER A 806 34.02 36.49 -9.88
CA SER A 806 34.76 37.26 -10.90
C SER A 806 33.91 37.53 -12.14
N GLY A 807 34.30 38.54 -12.91
CA GLY A 807 33.62 38.89 -14.16
C GLY A 807 32.14 39.25 -13.97
N ALA A 808 31.29 39.01 -14.97
CA ALA A 808 29.85 39.30 -14.92
C ALA A 808 29.02 38.25 -14.15
N ALA A 809 29.64 37.49 -13.24
CA ALA A 809 28.96 36.49 -12.43
C ALA A 809 27.98 37.12 -11.43
N VAL A 810 26.85 36.45 -11.22
CA VAL A 810 25.85 36.80 -10.19
C VAL A 810 25.73 35.64 -9.20
N ILE A 811 25.85 35.95 -7.91
CA ILE A 811 25.59 35.02 -6.82
C ILE A 811 24.39 35.56 -6.02
N ASN A 812 23.34 34.76 -5.88
CA ASN A 812 22.21 35.03 -5.01
C ASN A 812 22.21 34.01 -3.87
N VAL A 813 22.20 34.46 -2.62
CA VAL A 813 22.04 33.60 -1.45
C VAL A 813 20.77 34.02 -0.71
N ASN A 814 19.81 33.11 -0.63
CA ASN A 814 18.55 33.27 0.10
C ASN A 814 18.61 32.42 1.39
N GLY A 815 18.68 33.12 2.53
CA GLY A 815 18.97 32.57 3.85
C GLY A 815 19.75 33.58 4.68
N THR A 816 20.06 33.25 5.94
CA THR A 816 20.87 34.15 6.76
C THR A 816 22.34 33.72 6.69
N LEU A 817 23.19 34.62 6.22
CA LEU A 817 24.64 34.50 6.38
C LEU A 817 25.10 34.98 7.78
N ASN A 818 24.16 35.15 8.71
CA ASN A 818 24.45 35.52 10.09
C ASN A 818 24.68 34.24 10.93
N PRO A 819 25.90 34.00 11.42
CA PRO A 819 26.24 32.87 12.29
C PRO A 819 25.40 32.81 13.58
N ALA A 820 24.74 33.90 13.96
CA ALA A 820 24.02 33.99 15.23
C ALA A 820 22.52 33.65 15.13
N VAL A 821 21.96 33.49 13.92
CA VAL A 821 20.48 33.45 13.74
C VAL A 821 19.99 32.31 12.85
N SER A 822 20.85 31.60 12.10
CA SER A 822 20.41 30.43 11.32
C SER A 822 21.46 29.38 11.00
N ASN A 823 22.71 29.75 10.76
CA ASN A 823 23.83 28.81 10.61
C ASN A 823 24.74 29.06 11.81
N GLU A 824 25.34 28.05 12.41
CA GLU A 824 26.27 28.22 13.53
C GLU A 824 27.70 28.09 12.98
N VAL A 825 28.56 29.07 13.25
CA VAL A 825 29.97 29.04 12.85
C VAL A 825 30.83 29.27 14.08
N SER A 826 31.78 28.38 14.33
CA SER A 826 32.73 28.47 15.43
C SER A 826 34.04 27.74 15.10
N ASN A 827 35.10 28.09 15.84
CA ASN A 827 36.45 27.53 15.72
C ASN A 827 37.18 27.85 14.40
N GLU A 828 36.75 28.87 13.68
CA GLU A 828 37.50 29.49 12.60
C GLU A 828 38.75 30.23 13.13
N THR A 829 39.81 30.22 12.33
CA THR A 829 41.06 30.96 12.61
C THR A 829 41.10 32.32 11.91
N GLY A 830 40.20 32.56 10.95
CA GLY A 830 40.03 33.78 10.18
C GLY A 830 38.67 34.44 10.41
N ASN A 831 37.78 34.39 9.41
CA ASN A 831 36.45 35.02 9.48
C ASN A 831 35.35 33.96 9.50
N ALA A 832 34.30 34.17 10.28
CA ALA A 832 33.10 33.34 10.22
C ALA A 832 32.42 33.41 8.84
N LEU A 833 32.40 34.60 8.23
CA LEU A 833 31.96 34.85 6.86
C LEU A 833 32.93 35.77 6.12
N GLU A 834 33.35 35.36 4.94
CA GLU A 834 34.12 36.19 4.02
C GLU A 834 33.47 36.21 2.64
N SER A 835 33.35 37.40 2.08
CA SER A 835 32.94 37.57 0.69
C SER A 835 33.97 38.42 -0.04
N THR A 836 34.56 37.84 -1.09
CA THR A 836 35.60 38.46 -1.93
C THR A 836 35.22 38.50 -3.41
N GLY A 837 35.82 39.44 -4.14
CA GLY A 837 35.64 39.56 -5.58
C GLY A 837 36.92 40.03 -6.25
N PHE A 838 37.17 39.55 -7.46
CA PHE A 838 38.29 40.01 -8.29
C PHE A 838 37.77 40.60 -9.59
N THR A 839 38.26 41.78 -9.95
CA THR A 839 37.96 42.42 -11.24
C THR A 839 38.94 41.92 -12.29
N LEU A 840 38.44 41.29 -13.35
CA LEU A 840 39.24 40.98 -14.53
C LEU A 840 39.25 42.20 -15.46
N PRO A 841 40.41 42.58 -16.05
CA PRO A 841 40.46 43.69 -17.00
C PRO A 841 39.44 43.50 -18.14
N GLY A 842 38.55 44.47 -18.34
CA GLY A 842 37.50 44.41 -19.38
C GLY A 842 36.20 43.72 -18.99
N HIS A 843 36.08 43.18 -17.76
CA HIS A 843 34.86 42.57 -17.24
C HIS A 843 34.41 43.26 -15.95
N GLY A 844 33.11 43.50 -15.81
CA GLY A 844 32.55 44.10 -14.59
C GLY A 844 32.90 43.29 -13.32
N GLY A 845 32.89 43.93 -12.15
CA GLY A 845 32.94 43.21 -10.88
C GLY A 845 31.63 42.47 -10.66
N GLY A 846 31.68 41.16 -10.40
CA GLY A 846 30.47 40.35 -10.22
C GLY A 846 29.55 40.91 -9.14
N GLN A 847 28.29 40.48 -9.15
CA GLN A 847 27.28 40.89 -8.19
C GLN A 847 27.02 39.78 -7.16
N PHE A 848 26.77 40.18 -5.92
CA PHE A 848 26.38 39.27 -4.84
C PHE A 848 25.19 39.85 -4.10
N TYR A 849 24.10 39.09 -4.08
CA TYR A 849 22.88 39.43 -3.38
C TYR A 849 22.68 38.49 -2.20
N LEU A 850 22.39 39.05 -1.03
CA LEU A 850 21.96 38.33 0.15
C LEU A 850 20.51 38.72 0.44
N ASN A 851 19.59 37.76 0.42
CA ASN A 851 18.15 38.01 0.61
C ASN A 851 17.60 39.12 -0.30
N GLY A 852 18.04 39.14 -1.56
CA GLY A 852 17.67 40.15 -2.55
C GLY A 852 18.36 41.52 -2.40
N GLN A 853 19.19 41.71 -1.37
CA GLN A 853 19.96 42.96 -1.18
C GLN A 853 21.38 42.84 -1.74
N LEU A 854 21.79 43.81 -2.56
CA LEU A 854 23.14 43.86 -3.10
C LEU A 854 24.15 44.16 -1.98
N ILE A 855 25.14 43.28 -1.80
CA ILE A 855 26.19 43.43 -0.79
C ILE A 855 27.41 44.15 -1.39
N THR A 856 27.79 45.26 -0.75
CA THR A 856 29.02 46.03 -1.08
C THR A 856 30.24 45.31 -0.50
N MET A 857 31.35 45.31 -1.24
CA MET A 857 32.46 44.37 -1.02
C MET A 857 33.82 45.03 -0.94
N PRO A 858 34.82 44.42 -0.26
CA PRO A 858 34.74 43.16 0.49
C PRO A 858 33.85 43.27 1.73
N ALA A 859 33.23 42.16 2.13
CA ALA A 859 32.44 42.08 3.35
C ALA A 859 32.96 40.91 4.18
N THR A 860 33.33 41.20 5.43
CA THR A 860 33.81 40.22 6.40
C THR A 860 32.97 40.32 7.66
N LEU A 861 32.56 39.18 8.19
CA LEU A 861 32.08 39.07 9.56
C LEU A 861 33.15 38.26 10.31
N PRO A 862 33.85 38.87 11.28
CA PRO A 862 34.85 38.16 12.07
C PRO A 862 34.23 36.96 12.75
#